data_AF-A0A7R8WU59-F1
#
_entry.id   AF-A0A7R8WU59-F1
#
_cell.length_a   1.000
_cell.length_b   1.000
_cell.length_c   1.000
_cell.angle_alpha   90.00
_cell.angle_beta   90.00
_cell.angle_gamma   90.00
#
_symmetry.space_group_name_H-M   'P 1'
#
loop_
_entity.id
_entity.type
_entity.pdbx_description
1 polymer ?
#
loop_
_entity_poly.entity_id
_entity_poly.type
_entity_poly.pdbx_seq_one_letter_code
_entity_poly.pdbx_strand_id
1 'polypeptide(L)'
;MELITDWIRAAVEGATVDGRTITGEQLEQMAAAYDPDIYNARIWKEHVRGITSESQFKPLGNVVATRSEAIRSGALTGKTALFVKIAPAPELITLVRAGHHMNNETRLQFNALTRSICQVFGIDDPSRKFTIAPTPVQGMVELIQEEASFLKNINIIPVSAQVGQKLGLGIGSPVASRTNTDNEDRETRYVGELKGDEYHCMQTNFDTHLNYAVLDSWAHLTRDDFRRMYSRAVLKRMALDRIMIGWNGSSAAETTDRAANPLLQDVNVGWLEKVRLKAPSKLMGYDTSGVATDKTYRIGEGGEYGTLDALVFDIISNLLDPWYQNGEDLVLILGRELWVNHGLTLYNDNRAATERNALQTWFAREAIAGLPTVTVPYFPARGLVVTSYDNLSLYYQEGKTRRAIIDNPKRDRVEEYLSSNDAYVVEDYGKIGGIRPGAVLLKNAAAVHYAAHFATRQDQATQPGTQSTAATVPETPQHRETRHFNQAQKAKFDVDKAQLSRIRSVKRRIEAKRERLTSYMDYIQLVLNQDSGGNDDIFVTLLIWCLDVGEYRTALLMIRYALKHRLAAPEGYTRSLPEVIAEEFADFVIKSEQPEQFTEHLEQLHSLLSGQDMFDQVTAKFYKAWGLSLEQNQPQQALKYYRLALVHNSGLTIKRRIKRLEKQLMSEGEADGTRHLDD
;
A
#
# COMPACT_ATOMS: atom_id res chain seq x y z
N MET A 1 6.17 -7.00 -36.95
CA MET A 1 5.91 -5.55 -36.88
C MET A 1 7.24 -4.91 -36.56
N GLU A 2 7.79 -4.12 -37.49
CA GLU A 2 9.06 -3.43 -37.28
C GLU A 2 8.84 -2.35 -36.21
N LEU A 3 9.68 -2.32 -35.18
CA LEU A 3 9.58 -1.32 -34.11
C LEU A 3 9.98 0.03 -34.70
N ILE A 4 9.13 1.04 -34.63
CA ILE A 4 9.43 2.40 -35.09
C ILE A 4 9.33 3.34 -33.90
N THR A 5 10.34 4.17 -33.70
CA THR A 5 10.34 5.15 -32.61
C THR A 5 9.36 6.28 -32.86
N ASP A 6 9.03 7.01 -31.80
CA ASP A 6 8.52 8.37 -31.94
C ASP A 6 9.59 9.30 -32.54
N TRP A 7 9.21 10.56 -32.80
CA TRP A 7 10.10 11.57 -33.36
C TRP A 7 11.24 11.90 -32.39
N ILE A 8 12.47 11.61 -32.80
CA ILE A 8 13.69 11.90 -32.06
C ILE A 8 14.39 13.09 -32.71
N ARG A 9 14.84 14.06 -31.91
CA ARG A 9 15.62 15.19 -32.42
C ARG A 9 17.03 14.72 -32.79
N ALA A 10 17.37 14.78 -34.08
CA ALA A 10 18.68 14.37 -34.60
C ALA A 10 19.69 15.51 -34.67
N ALA A 11 19.24 16.73 -35.02
CA ALA A 11 20.11 17.90 -35.14
C ALA A 11 19.35 19.19 -34.84
N VAL A 12 20.09 20.25 -34.47
CA VAL A 12 19.58 21.62 -34.28
C VAL A 12 20.53 22.58 -34.98
N GLU A 13 20.01 23.65 -35.58
CA GLU A 13 20.84 24.66 -36.23
C GLU A 13 21.85 25.31 -35.26
N GLY A 14 23.04 25.59 -35.79
CA GLY A 14 24.15 26.18 -35.06
C GLY A 14 25.44 25.39 -35.21
N ALA A 15 26.37 25.68 -34.30
CA ALA A 15 27.70 25.08 -34.30
C ALA A 15 27.65 23.59 -33.93
N THR A 16 28.42 22.80 -34.67
CA THR A 16 28.61 21.37 -34.45
C THR A 16 29.95 21.10 -33.78
N VAL A 17 30.09 19.89 -33.23
CA VAL A 17 31.28 19.48 -32.46
C VAL A 17 32.56 19.47 -33.31
N ASP A 18 32.45 19.31 -34.63
CA ASP A 18 33.59 19.33 -35.56
C ASP A 18 33.92 20.73 -36.12
N GLY A 19 33.28 21.77 -35.58
CA GLY A 19 33.56 23.17 -35.94
C GLY A 19 32.77 23.70 -37.15
N ARG A 20 31.93 22.88 -37.79
CA ARG A 20 31.02 23.34 -38.85
C ARG A 20 29.76 23.97 -38.26
N THR A 21 29.09 24.81 -39.04
CA THR A 21 27.78 25.38 -38.68
C THR A 21 26.71 24.80 -39.61
N ILE A 22 25.67 24.23 -39.03
CA ILE A 22 24.48 23.77 -39.77
C ILE A 22 23.43 24.89 -39.74
N THR A 23 22.96 25.33 -40.90
CA THR A 23 21.91 26.36 -41.00
C THR A 23 20.51 25.76 -40.88
N GLY A 24 19.52 26.55 -40.45
CA GLY A 24 18.11 26.10 -40.41
C GLY A 24 17.60 25.65 -41.78
N GLU A 25 17.94 26.41 -42.82
CA GLU A 25 17.60 26.07 -44.21
C GLU A 25 18.15 24.69 -44.63
N GLN A 26 19.38 24.34 -44.21
CA GLN A 26 19.93 23.02 -44.48
C GLN A 26 19.12 21.90 -43.81
N LEU A 27 18.62 22.12 -42.59
CA LEU A 27 17.79 21.14 -41.89
C LEU A 27 16.41 20.98 -42.54
N GLU A 28 15.83 22.08 -43.03
CA GLU A 28 14.56 22.05 -43.78
C GLU A 28 14.72 21.31 -45.11
N GLN A 29 15.79 21.58 -45.86
CA GLN A 29 16.09 20.88 -47.10
C GLN A 29 16.36 19.40 -46.86
N MET A 30 17.11 19.05 -45.80
CA MET A 30 17.35 17.65 -45.41
C MET A 30 16.05 16.91 -45.08
N ALA A 31 15.12 17.57 -44.40
CA ALA A 31 13.83 16.97 -44.06
C ALA A 31 12.93 16.79 -45.29
N ALA A 32 12.90 17.77 -46.19
CA ALA A 32 12.05 17.77 -47.38
C ALA A 32 12.54 16.83 -48.49
N ALA A 33 13.86 16.65 -48.61
CA ALA A 33 14.47 15.84 -49.66
C ALA A 33 14.64 14.35 -49.30
N TYR A 34 14.36 13.95 -48.05
CA TYR A 34 14.52 12.57 -47.63
C TYR A 34 13.42 11.69 -48.19
N ASP A 35 13.81 10.73 -49.02
CA ASP A 35 12.92 9.71 -49.56
C ASP A 35 13.57 8.32 -49.36
N PRO A 36 13.00 7.45 -48.49
CA PRO A 36 13.55 6.13 -48.22
C PRO A 36 13.53 5.19 -49.43
N ASP A 37 12.71 5.47 -50.45
CA ASP A 37 12.67 4.71 -51.71
C ASP A 37 13.84 5.10 -52.64
N ILE A 38 14.39 6.31 -52.49
CA ILE A 38 15.54 6.80 -53.27
C ILE A 38 16.86 6.49 -52.54
N TYR A 39 16.95 6.78 -51.24
CA TYR A 39 18.12 6.47 -50.44
C TYR A 39 17.77 6.23 -48.97
N ASN A 40 18.37 5.21 -48.38
CA ASN A 40 18.09 4.83 -46.98
C ASN A 40 19.22 5.30 -46.05
N ALA A 41 18.91 6.25 -45.16
CA ALA A 41 19.85 6.69 -44.14
C ALA A 41 19.92 5.67 -43.00
N ARG A 42 21.11 5.12 -42.75
CA ARG A 42 21.35 4.12 -41.70
C ARG A 42 21.94 4.74 -40.45
N ILE A 43 21.60 4.16 -39.30
CA ILE A 43 22.13 4.52 -37.99
C ILE A 43 23.44 3.76 -37.78
N TRP A 44 24.50 4.47 -37.42
CA TRP A 44 25.81 3.87 -37.16
C TRP A 44 26.27 4.21 -35.74
N LYS A 45 27.05 3.29 -35.15
CA LYS A 45 27.67 3.50 -33.84
C LYS A 45 28.70 4.63 -33.87
N GLU A 46 29.44 4.74 -34.98
CA GLU A 46 30.49 5.73 -35.23
C GLU A 46 30.56 6.05 -36.73
N HIS A 47 31.33 7.08 -37.10
CA HIS A 47 31.58 7.42 -38.52
C HIS A 47 32.39 6.37 -39.31
N VAL A 48 32.92 5.34 -38.64
CA VAL A 48 33.67 4.24 -39.26
C VAL A 48 32.71 3.21 -39.85
N ARG A 49 32.95 2.77 -41.08
CA ARG A 49 32.17 1.71 -41.73
C ARG A 49 32.90 0.38 -41.65
N GLY A 50 32.24 -0.65 -41.13
CA GLY A 50 32.77 -2.01 -41.12
C GLY A 50 32.99 -2.56 -42.53
N ILE A 51 34.11 -3.25 -42.73
CA ILE A 51 34.45 -3.89 -44.01
C ILE A 51 33.74 -5.25 -44.16
N THR A 52 33.35 -5.87 -43.04
CA THR A 52 32.67 -7.17 -42.99
C THR A 52 31.30 -7.07 -42.29
N SER A 53 30.40 -8.00 -42.60
CA SER A 53 29.05 -8.07 -42.01
C SER A 53 29.05 -8.33 -40.51
N GLU A 54 30.13 -8.88 -39.96
CA GLU A 54 30.32 -9.17 -38.53
C GLU A 54 31.08 -8.05 -37.79
N SER A 55 31.39 -6.94 -38.47
CA SER A 55 32.13 -5.84 -37.87
C SER A 55 31.40 -5.20 -36.69
N GLN A 56 32.17 -4.81 -35.66
CA GLN A 56 31.70 -4.00 -34.54
C GLN A 56 31.12 -2.63 -34.95
N PHE A 57 31.37 -2.20 -36.19
CA PHE A 57 30.86 -0.97 -36.78
C PHE A 57 29.80 -1.24 -37.87
N LYS A 58 28.99 -2.29 -37.73
CA LYS A 58 27.83 -2.55 -38.61
C LYS A 58 26.70 -1.52 -38.37
N PRO A 59 25.78 -1.31 -39.33
CA PRO A 59 24.64 -0.41 -39.12
C PRO A 59 23.68 -0.98 -38.08
N LEU A 60 23.12 -0.10 -37.26
CA LEU A 60 22.32 -0.38 -36.07
C LEU A 60 20.84 -0.03 -36.23
N GLY A 61 20.42 0.41 -37.40
CA GLY A 61 19.02 0.73 -37.71
C GLY A 61 18.90 1.58 -38.96
N ASN A 62 17.67 1.95 -39.30
CA ASN A 62 17.34 2.78 -40.45
C ASN A 62 16.51 3.99 -40.01
N VAL A 63 16.64 5.11 -40.73
CA VAL A 63 15.73 6.25 -40.63
C VAL A 63 14.52 5.98 -41.52
N VAL A 64 13.31 6.06 -40.97
CA VAL A 64 12.07 5.77 -41.71
C VAL A 64 11.29 7.03 -42.08
N ALA A 65 11.50 8.13 -41.36
CA ALA A 65 10.89 9.42 -41.67
C ALA A 65 11.72 10.56 -41.10
N THR A 66 11.65 11.73 -41.74
CA THR A 66 12.29 12.96 -41.29
C THR A 66 11.27 14.11 -41.32
N ARG A 67 11.45 15.09 -40.43
CA ARG A 67 10.74 16.37 -40.49
C ARG A 67 11.58 17.47 -39.84
N SER A 68 11.41 18.71 -40.27
CA SER A 68 12.01 19.88 -39.64
C SER A 68 10.94 20.71 -38.94
N GLU A 69 11.23 21.19 -37.73
CA GLU A 69 10.33 22.06 -36.98
C GLU A 69 11.12 23.09 -36.16
N ALA A 70 10.60 24.31 -36.03
CA ALA A 70 11.14 25.31 -35.13
C ALA A 70 10.84 24.93 -33.66
N ILE A 71 11.86 25.00 -32.81
CA ILE A 71 11.75 24.71 -31.38
C ILE A 71 10.95 25.83 -30.69
N ARG A 72 9.88 25.44 -29.98
CA ARG A 72 8.92 26.39 -29.38
C ARG A 72 9.15 26.66 -27.88
N SER A 73 10.07 25.94 -27.22
CA SER A 73 10.32 26.08 -25.79
C SER A 73 11.76 25.74 -25.39
N GLY A 74 12.23 26.33 -24.28
CA GLY A 74 13.57 26.12 -23.71
C GLY A 74 14.67 27.01 -24.29
N ALA A 75 15.92 26.74 -23.92
CA ALA A 75 17.09 27.56 -24.30
C ALA A 75 17.40 27.59 -25.82
N LEU A 76 16.75 26.73 -26.60
CA LEU A 76 16.90 26.63 -28.05
C LEU A 76 15.65 27.16 -28.79
N THR A 77 14.78 27.90 -28.11
CA THR A 77 13.56 28.47 -28.71
C THR A 77 13.91 29.35 -29.91
N GLY A 78 13.17 29.19 -31.01
CA GLY A 78 13.37 29.93 -32.26
C GLY A 78 14.35 29.28 -33.24
N LYS A 79 15.09 28.25 -32.81
CA LYS A 79 15.99 27.49 -33.68
C LYS A 79 15.28 26.36 -34.41
N THR A 80 15.68 26.10 -35.66
CA THR A 80 15.21 24.98 -36.47
C THR A 80 15.88 23.67 -36.03
N ALA A 81 15.09 22.60 -35.90
CA ALA A 81 15.58 21.27 -35.57
C ALA A 81 15.09 20.21 -36.56
N LEU A 82 15.95 19.23 -36.84
CA LEU A 82 15.63 18.04 -37.61
C LEU A 82 15.21 16.92 -36.65
N PHE A 83 14.03 16.37 -36.89
CA PHE A 83 13.50 15.21 -36.20
C PHE A 83 13.45 14.01 -37.14
N VAL A 84 13.71 12.83 -36.60
CA VAL A 84 13.71 11.57 -37.33
C VAL A 84 12.92 10.51 -36.58
N LYS A 85 12.27 9.61 -37.32
CA LYS A 85 11.82 8.32 -36.79
C LYS A 85 12.79 7.26 -37.24
N ILE A 86 13.13 6.33 -36.35
CA ILE A 86 14.05 5.25 -36.68
C ILE A 86 13.40 3.89 -36.46
N ALA A 87 13.80 2.92 -37.28
CA ALA A 87 13.60 1.51 -37.06
C ALA A 87 14.92 0.91 -36.52
N PRO A 88 15.06 0.73 -35.19
CA PRO A 88 16.28 0.20 -34.60
C PRO A 88 16.42 -1.29 -34.89
N ALA A 89 17.64 -1.73 -35.19
CA ALA A 89 17.97 -3.15 -35.26
C ALA A 89 17.91 -3.77 -33.85
N PRO A 90 17.65 -5.10 -33.71
CA PRO A 90 17.65 -5.78 -32.42
C PRO A 90 18.91 -5.52 -31.59
N GLU A 91 20.07 -5.39 -32.23
CA GLU A 91 21.35 -5.11 -31.57
C GLU A 91 21.41 -3.71 -30.99
N LEU A 92 20.80 -2.69 -31.60
CA LEU A 92 20.72 -1.35 -31.02
C LEU A 92 19.83 -1.35 -29.77
N ILE A 93 18.72 -2.09 -29.83
CA ILE A 93 17.83 -2.27 -28.68
C ILE A 93 18.59 -2.95 -27.53
N THR A 94 19.36 -4.00 -27.83
CA THR A 94 20.22 -4.68 -26.86
C THR A 94 21.31 -3.76 -26.33
N LEU A 95 21.97 -2.94 -27.16
CA LEU A 95 23.01 -2.00 -26.74
C LEU A 95 22.46 -0.89 -25.84
N VAL A 96 21.29 -0.34 -26.15
CA VAL A 96 20.61 0.66 -25.30
C VAL A 96 20.21 0.02 -23.97
N ARG A 97 19.70 -1.22 -23.99
CA ARG A 97 19.36 -1.97 -22.77
C ARG A 97 20.60 -2.33 -21.94
N ALA A 98 21.69 -2.74 -22.58
CA ALA A 98 22.99 -3.03 -21.96
C ALA A 98 23.75 -1.75 -21.53
N GLY A 99 23.32 -0.58 -22.02
CA GLY A 99 23.78 0.75 -21.64
C GLY A 99 23.29 1.22 -20.27
N HIS A 100 22.38 0.49 -19.62
CA HIS A 100 21.99 0.74 -18.23
C HIS A 100 23.03 0.15 -17.26
N HIS A 101 24.26 0.66 -17.33
CA HIS A 101 25.24 0.44 -16.26
C HIS A 101 24.72 1.15 -15.01
N MET A 102 24.98 0.59 -13.82
CA MET A 102 24.69 1.31 -12.58
C MET A 102 25.33 2.70 -12.63
N ASN A 103 24.53 3.74 -12.46
CA ASN A 103 24.99 5.11 -12.62
C ASN A 103 26.15 5.40 -11.65
N ASN A 104 27.07 6.31 -12.03
CA ASN A 104 28.25 6.61 -11.23
C ASN A 104 27.90 7.09 -9.81
N GLU A 105 26.83 7.85 -9.66
CA GLU A 105 26.35 8.29 -8.34
C GLU A 105 25.87 7.10 -7.50
N THR A 106 25.05 6.22 -8.06
CA THR A 106 24.62 4.95 -7.45
C THR A 106 25.81 4.06 -7.09
N ARG A 107 26.83 4.01 -7.96
CA ARG A 107 28.10 3.30 -7.71
C ARG A 107 28.80 3.81 -6.46
N LEU A 108 28.85 5.13 -6.25
CA LEU A 108 29.41 5.71 -5.04
C LEU A 108 28.58 5.37 -3.79
N GLN A 109 27.25 5.43 -3.89
CA GLN A 109 26.34 5.07 -2.79
C GLN A 109 26.47 3.59 -2.41
N PHE A 110 26.46 2.71 -3.41
CA PHE A 110 26.58 1.26 -3.22
C PHE A 110 27.97 0.87 -2.67
N ASN A 111 29.04 1.51 -3.14
CA ASN A 111 30.39 1.32 -2.59
C ASN A 111 30.46 1.79 -1.12
N ALA A 112 29.73 2.84 -0.76
CA ALA A 112 29.64 3.31 0.63
C ALA A 112 28.80 2.36 1.52
N LEU A 113 27.74 1.77 0.99
CA LEU A 113 26.95 0.73 1.65
C LEU A 113 27.80 -0.52 1.92
N THR A 114 28.46 -1.06 0.90
CA THR A 114 29.30 -2.26 1.02
C THR A 114 30.44 -2.07 2.01
N ARG A 115 31.12 -0.92 2.01
CA ARG A 115 32.14 -0.60 3.05
C ARG A 115 31.56 -0.56 4.46
N SER A 116 30.34 -0.02 4.62
CA SER A 116 29.67 -0.03 5.94
C SER A 116 29.37 -1.45 6.40
N ILE A 117 28.94 -2.31 5.48
CA ILE A 117 28.68 -3.73 5.75
C ILE A 117 29.99 -4.41 6.17
N CYS A 118 31.08 -4.18 5.44
CA CYS A 118 32.42 -4.64 5.83
C CYS A 118 32.80 -4.24 7.26
N GLN A 119 32.59 -2.97 7.62
CA GLN A 119 32.88 -2.45 8.95
C GLN A 119 32.00 -3.08 10.04
N VAL A 120 30.69 -3.19 9.80
CA VAL A 120 29.72 -3.73 10.77
C VAL A 120 29.97 -5.22 11.02
N PHE A 121 30.29 -5.98 9.98
CA PHE A 121 30.48 -7.44 10.09
C PHE A 121 31.95 -7.86 10.25
N GLY A 122 32.90 -6.92 10.21
CA GLY A 122 34.32 -7.21 10.35
C GLY A 122 34.89 -8.07 9.21
N ILE A 123 34.45 -7.83 7.97
CA ILE A 123 34.86 -8.59 6.77
C ILE A 123 35.52 -7.67 5.75
N ASP A 124 36.35 -8.23 4.87
CA ASP A 124 37.02 -7.46 3.82
C ASP A 124 36.16 -7.26 2.56
N ASP A 125 35.40 -8.28 2.18
CA ASP A 125 34.65 -8.33 0.92
C ASP A 125 33.26 -8.98 1.13
N PRO A 126 32.16 -8.23 0.92
CA PRO A 126 30.82 -8.75 1.14
C PRO A 126 30.33 -9.64 -0.03
N SER A 127 31.04 -9.69 -1.16
CA SER A 127 30.67 -10.52 -2.31
C SER A 127 30.97 -11.99 -2.11
N ARG A 128 31.87 -12.31 -1.18
CA ARG A 128 32.16 -13.69 -0.76
C ARG A 128 31.20 -14.08 0.36
N LYS A 129 30.75 -15.33 0.34
CA LYS A 129 29.88 -15.86 1.40
C LYS A 129 30.61 -15.82 2.74
N PHE A 130 30.01 -15.16 3.73
CA PHE A 130 30.52 -15.08 5.09
C PHE A 130 29.44 -15.45 6.11
N THR A 131 29.86 -15.91 7.29
CA THR A 131 28.97 -16.14 8.44
C THR A 131 28.86 -14.86 9.25
N ILE A 132 27.64 -14.50 9.63
CA ILE A 132 27.39 -13.32 10.47
C ILE A 132 27.60 -13.70 11.94
N ALA A 133 28.33 -12.87 12.68
CA ALA A 133 28.49 -13.03 14.13
C ALA A 133 27.14 -12.83 14.86
N PRO A 134 26.93 -13.43 16.05
CA PRO A 134 25.64 -13.38 16.75
C PRO A 134 25.10 -11.96 17.02
N THR A 135 25.95 -11.03 17.48
CA THR A 135 25.52 -9.67 17.83
C THR A 135 24.96 -8.88 16.63
N PRO A 136 25.63 -8.83 15.46
CA PRO A 136 25.01 -8.25 14.26
C PRO A 136 23.75 -8.98 13.76
N VAL A 137 23.62 -10.30 13.98
CA VAL A 137 22.37 -11.02 13.65
C VAL A 137 21.22 -10.53 14.52
N GLN A 138 21.44 -10.29 15.82
CA GLN A 138 20.42 -9.74 16.72
C GLN A 138 19.92 -8.38 16.23
N GLY A 139 20.82 -7.46 15.86
CA GLY A 139 20.42 -6.17 15.28
C GLY A 139 19.68 -6.32 13.94
N MET A 140 20.03 -7.32 13.12
CA MET A 140 19.27 -7.63 11.91
C MET A 140 17.87 -8.16 12.22
N VAL A 141 17.72 -9.00 13.24
CA VAL A 141 16.43 -9.52 13.71
C VAL A 141 15.54 -8.39 14.22
N GLU A 142 16.09 -7.45 15.00
CA GLU A 142 15.37 -6.26 15.46
C GLU A 142 14.83 -5.44 14.27
N LEU A 143 15.65 -5.19 13.25
CA LEU A 143 15.21 -4.50 12.03
C LEU A 143 14.12 -5.28 11.27
N ILE A 144 14.20 -6.61 11.24
CA ILE A 144 13.15 -7.45 10.64
C ILE A 144 11.83 -7.32 11.43
N GLN A 145 11.90 -7.27 12.76
CA GLN A 145 10.73 -7.04 13.61
C GLN A 145 10.14 -5.64 13.43
N GLU A 146 10.96 -4.62 13.20
CA GLU A 146 10.49 -3.26 12.90
C GLU A 146 9.71 -3.16 11.58
N GLU A 147 10.07 -3.96 10.56
CA GLU A 147 9.38 -3.94 9.26
C GLU A 147 8.06 -4.72 9.23
N ALA A 148 7.80 -5.60 10.20
CA ALA A 148 6.59 -6.40 10.28
C ALA A 148 5.98 -6.42 11.70
N SER A 149 4.86 -5.72 11.87
CA SER A 149 4.15 -5.56 13.15
C SER A 149 3.84 -6.88 13.87
N PHE A 150 3.52 -7.94 13.13
CA PHE A 150 3.26 -9.26 13.72
C PHE A 150 4.53 -9.89 14.32
N LEU A 151 5.68 -9.81 13.63
CA LEU A 151 6.94 -10.36 14.12
C LEU A 151 7.48 -9.64 15.35
N LYS A 152 7.09 -8.37 15.54
CA LYS A 152 7.39 -7.59 16.74
C LYS A 152 6.70 -8.12 18.00
N ASN A 153 5.54 -8.76 17.85
CA ASN A 153 4.74 -9.20 18.99
C ASN A 153 5.09 -10.63 19.44
N ILE A 154 5.62 -11.46 18.54
CA ILE A 154 6.00 -12.86 18.84
C ILE A 154 7.46 -12.97 19.29
N ASN A 155 7.83 -14.13 19.84
CA ASN A 155 9.21 -14.36 20.25
C ASN A 155 10.10 -14.73 19.06
N ILE A 156 11.29 -14.13 18.95
CA ILE A 156 12.33 -14.57 18.00
C ILE A 156 13.61 -14.87 18.79
N ILE A 157 13.96 -16.16 18.89
CA ILE A 157 14.93 -16.63 19.88
C ILE A 157 16.14 -17.29 19.20
N PRO A 158 17.37 -16.89 19.56
CA PRO A 158 18.55 -17.60 19.13
C PRO A 158 18.68 -18.96 19.84
N VAL A 159 19.03 -20.01 19.11
CA VAL A 159 19.34 -21.34 19.64
C VAL A 159 20.68 -21.84 19.12
N SER A 160 21.45 -22.54 19.95
CA SER A 160 22.77 -23.05 19.56
C SER A 160 22.69 -24.38 18.78
N ALA A 161 21.80 -25.28 19.21
CA ALA A 161 21.60 -26.57 18.57
C ALA A 161 20.68 -26.46 17.34
N GLN A 162 20.87 -27.36 16.37
CA GLN A 162 19.98 -27.44 15.20
C GLN A 162 18.67 -28.17 15.55
N VAL A 163 18.76 -29.14 16.45
CA VAL A 163 17.62 -29.88 17.02
C VAL A 163 17.76 -29.82 18.54
N GLY A 164 16.67 -29.56 19.23
CA GLY A 164 16.66 -29.52 20.68
C GLY A 164 15.25 -29.40 21.25
N GLN A 165 15.15 -29.44 22.57
CA GLN A 165 13.88 -29.22 23.26
C GLN A 165 13.49 -27.74 23.21
N LYS A 166 12.19 -27.46 23.09
CA LYS A 166 11.67 -26.08 23.23
C LYS A 166 12.06 -25.49 24.60
N LEU A 167 12.26 -24.18 24.65
CA LEU A 167 12.75 -23.49 25.86
C LEU A 167 11.65 -23.35 26.93
N GLY A 168 10.37 -23.45 26.55
CA GLY A 168 9.27 -23.44 27.51
C GLY A 168 9.07 -22.07 28.15
N LEU A 169 8.99 -21.03 27.32
CA LEU A 169 8.93 -19.63 27.78
C LEU A 169 7.56 -19.23 28.36
N GLY A 170 6.53 -20.08 28.21
CA GLY A 170 5.23 -19.92 28.83
C GLY A 170 5.17 -20.53 30.23
N ILE A 171 4.55 -19.80 31.18
CA ILE A 171 4.17 -20.36 32.49
C ILE A 171 3.02 -21.33 32.25
N GLY A 172 3.28 -22.62 32.48
CA GLY A 172 2.32 -23.70 32.35
C GLY A 172 1.47 -23.90 33.60
N SER A 173 0.50 -24.82 33.46
CA SER A 173 -0.37 -25.49 34.45
C SER A 173 -0.13 -25.22 35.96
N PRO A 174 -1.18 -25.24 36.81
CA PRO A 174 -1.04 -25.11 38.26
C PRO A 174 -0.01 -26.06 38.87
N VAL A 175 0.97 -25.50 39.60
CA VAL A 175 2.07 -26.27 40.24
C VAL A 175 1.82 -26.59 41.71
N ALA A 176 0.81 -25.97 42.33
CA ALA A 176 0.55 -26.14 43.75
C ALA A 176 0.07 -27.56 44.07
N SER A 177 0.72 -28.20 45.04
CA SER A 177 0.36 -29.52 45.57
C SER A 177 0.59 -29.58 47.08
N ARG A 178 -0.03 -30.55 47.76
CA ARG A 178 0.25 -30.88 49.16
C ARG A 178 0.53 -32.39 49.24
N THR A 179 1.70 -32.75 49.74
CA THR A 179 2.08 -34.14 50.03
C THR A 179 2.16 -34.32 51.53
N ASN A 180 1.65 -35.44 52.05
CA ASN A 180 1.88 -35.80 53.44
C ASN A 180 3.32 -36.34 53.58
N THR A 181 4.23 -35.49 54.04
CA THR A 181 5.66 -35.78 54.17
C THR A 181 6.01 -36.82 55.22
N ASP A 182 5.04 -37.27 56.01
CA ASP A 182 5.24 -38.36 56.96
C ASP A 182 5.27 -39.73 56.25
N ASN A 183 4.73 -39.83 55.03
CA ASN A 183 4.62 -41.09 54.28
C ASN A 183 5.33 -41.06 52.92
N GLU A 184 5.46 -39.89 52.29
CA GLU A 184 6.03 -39.75 50.94
C GLU A 184 6.81 -38.44 50.78
N ASP A 185 7.84 -38.45 49.93
CA ASP A 185 8.59 -37.25 49.60
C ASP A 185 7.79 -36.31 48.69
N ARG A 186 8.06 -35.01 48.79
CA ARG A 186 7.44 -34.00 47.90
C ARG A 186 8.04 -34.11 46.50
N GLU A 187 7.21 -34.43 45.52
CA GLU A 187 7.60 -34.34 44.11
C GLU A 187 7.44 -32.91 43.59
N THR A 188 8.50 -32.39 42.96
CA THR A 188 8.46 -31.09 42.30
C THR A 188 7.85 -31.22 40.90
N ARG A 189 7.14 -30.18 40.46
CA ARG A 189 6.66 -30.05 39.07
C ARG A 189 7.43 -28.94 38.38
N TYR A 190 7.87 -29.18 37.15
CA TYR A 190 8.48 -28.14 36.32
C TYR A 190 7.40 -27.11 35.94
N VAL A 191 7.77 -25.82 35.93
CA VAL A 191 6.84 -24.70 35.72
C VAL A 191 6.48 -24.51 34.24
N GLY A 192 7.34 -24.96 33.31
CA GLY A 192 7.03 -24.98 31.88
C GLY A 192 6.43 -26.32 31.42
N GLU A 193 5.86 -26.36 30.22
CA GLU A 193 5.42 -27.63 29.61
C GLU A 193 6.58 -28.25 28.80
N LEU A 194 7.35 -29.16 29.40
CA LEU A 194 8.30 -30.03 28.67
C LEU A 194 7.65 -31.38 28.34
N LYS A 195 6.47 -31.38 27.69
CA LYS A 195 6.18 -32.54 26.83
C LYS A 195 7.21 -32.48 25.71
N GLY A 196 7.98 -33.56 25.53
CA GLY A 196 9.20 -33.63 24.72
C GLY A 196 9.00 -33.31 23.24
N ASP A 197 8.70 -32.06 22.93
CA ASP A 197 8.57 -31.55 21.58
C ASP A 197 9.86 -30.85 21.18
N GLU A 198 10.44 -31.37 20.11
CA GLU A 198 11.71 -30.90 19.59
C GLU A 198 11.47 -29.84 18.51
N TYR A 199 12.25 -28.77 18.56
CA TYR A 199 12.41 -27.90 17.40
C TYR A 199 13.46 -28.51 16.46
N HIS A 200 13.30 -28.26 15.17
CA HIS A 200 14.31 -28.59 14.16
C HIS A 200 14.48 -27.37 13.25
N CYS A 201 15.63 -26.71 13.34
CA CYS A 201 15.98 -25.58 12.50
C CYS A 201 16.37 -26.05 11.11
N MET A 202 15.50 -25.74 10.14
CA MET A 202 15.70 -26.05 8.73
C MET A 202 16.35 -24.87 8.01
N GLN A 203 17.27 -25.15 7.09
CA GLN A 203 17.92 -24.10 6.31
C GLN A 203 16.90 -23.45 5.37
N THR A 204 16.68 -22.16 5.57
CA THR A 204 15.85 -21.29 4.73
C THR A 204 16.75 -20.28 4.01
N ASN A 205 16.61 -20.18 2.68
CA ASN A 205 17.36 -19.23 1.87
C ASN A 205 16.44 -18.08 1.43
N PHE A 206 16.90 -16.85 1.62
CA PHE A 206 16.22 -15.59 1.30
C PHE A 206 16.99 -14.84 0.20
N ASP A 207 17.15 -15.50 -0.94
CA ASP A 207 17.93 -14.95 -2.05
C ASP A 207 17.12 -13.90 -2.82
N THR A 208 17.63 -12.68 -2.88
CA THR A 208 16.95 -11.53 -3.49
C THR A 208 17.84 -10.83 -4.52
N HIS A 209 17.24 -9.99 -5.36
CA HIS A 209 18.01 -9.11 -6.22
C HIS A 209 17.30 -7.76 -6.41
N LEU A 210 18.10 -6.71 -6.55
CA LEU A 210 17.65 -5.37 -6.91
C LEU A 210 18.30 -4.96 -8.23
N ASN A 211 17.48 -4.63 -9.22
CA ASN A 211 17.96 -4.17 -10.52
C ASN A 211 18.60 -2.77 -10.40
N TYR A 212 19.56 -2.47 -11.26
CA TYR A 212 20.24 -1.17 -11.25
C TYR A 212 19.27 0.00 -11.39
N ALA A 213 18.23 -0.11 -12.23
CA ALA A 213 17.23 0.94 -12.38
C ALA A 213 16.56 1.33 -11.05
N VAL A 214 16.35 0.37 -10.15
CA VAL A 214 15.78 0.63 -8.81
C VAL A 214 16.80 1.36 -7.95
N LEU A 215 18.06 0.88 -7.93
CA LEU A 215 19.14 1.51 -7.18
C LEU A 215 19.43 2.94 -7.67
N ASP A 216 19.37 3.14 -8.98
CA ASP A 216 19.57 4.43 -9.65
C ASP A 216 18.46 5.42 -9.30
N SER A 217 17.22 4.95 -9.10
CA SER A 217 16.13 5.81 -8.61
C SER A 217 16.41 6.39 -7.21
N TRP A 218 17.33 5.78 -6.45
CA TRP A 218 17.71 6.21 -5.11
C TRP A 218 19.04 6.97 -5.08
N ALA A 219 19.71 7.16 -6.23
CA ALA A 219 21.06 7.73 -6.29
C ALA A 219 21.16 9.11 -5.64
N HIS A 220 20.10 9.92 -5.80
CA HIS A 220 19.97 11.29 -5.30
C HIS A 220 19.78 11.38 -3.77
N LEU A 221 19.53 10.26 -3.08
CA LEU A 221 19.30 10.23 -1.64
C LEU A 221 20.59 10.40 -0.85
N THR A 222 20.48 10.79 0.42
CA THR A 222 21.62 10.76 1.34
C THR A 222 22.13 9.33 1.51
N ARG A 223 23.41 9.18 1.91
CA ARG A 223 24.00 7.84 2.14
C ARG A 223 23.19 7.00 3.11
N ASP A 224 22.69 7.61 4.18
CA ASP A 224 21.91 6.90 5.20
C ASP A 224 20.52 6.54 4.67
N ASP A 225 19.89 7.42 3.90
CA ASP A 225 18.62 7.12 3.23
C ASP A 225 18.76 5.99 2.19
N PHE A 226 19.81 6.02 1.37
CA PHE A 226 20.10 4.96 0.40
C PHE A 226 20.27 3.60 1.11
N ARG A 227 21.06 3.56 2.19
CA ARG A 227 21.26 2.36 3.01
C ARG A 227 19.94 1.87 3.61
N ARG A 228 19.12 2.78 4.14
CA ARG A 228 17.79 2.44 4.68
C ARG A 228 16.88 1.87 3.61
N MET A 229 16.79 2.49 2.43
CA MET A 229 15.97 2.00 1.33
C MET A 229 16.41 0.61 0.86
N TYR A 230 17.72 0.40 0.69
CA TYR A 230 18.28 -0.91 0.35
C TYR A 230 17.94 -1.96 1.40
N SER A 231 18.28 -1.71 2.68
CA SER A 231 18.04 -2.66 3.77
C SER A 231 16.56 -2.97 3.93
N ARG A 232 15.69 -1.95 3.85
CA ARG A 232 14.25 -2.11 3.96
C ARG A 232 13.67 -2.98 2.85
N ALA A 233 14.12 -2.79 1.61
CA ALA A 233 13.64 -3.58 0.48
C ALA A 233 13.91 -5.08 0.66
N VAL A 234 15.10 -5.43 1.19
CA VAL A 234 15.50 -6.82 1.44
C VAL A 234 14.82 -7.37 2.70
N LEU A 235 14.95 -6.69 3.83
CA LEU A 235 14.49 -7.19 5.14
C LEU A 235 12.96 -7.31 5.22
N LYS A 236 12.21 -6.39 4.59
CA LYS A 236 10.75 -6.47 4.55
C LYS A 236 10.25 -7.72 3.83
N ARG A 237 10.91 -8.13 2.75
CA ARG A 237 10.55 -9.37 2.03
C ARG A 237 10.81 -10.59 2.91
N MET A 238 11.97 -10.64 3.58
CA MET A 238 12.30 -11.70 4.53
C MET A 238 11.28 -11.81 5.66
N ALA A 239 10.86 -10.67 6.22
CA ALA A 239 9.84 -10.62 7.27
C ALA A 239 8.51 -11.23 6.79
N LEU A 240 8.07 -10.83 5.60
CA LEU A 240 6.83 -11.31 4.99
C LEU A 240 6.89 -12.80 4.62
N ASP A 241 8.04 -13.29 4.13
CA ASP A 241 8.24 -14.71 3.83
C ASP A 241 8.17 -15.55 5.12
N ARG A 242 8.79 -15.09 6.20
CA ARG A 242 8.72 -15.77 7.49
C ARG A 242 7.30 -15.87 8.04
N ILE A 243 6.50 -14.81 7.89
CA ILE A 243 5.08 -14.85 8.26
C ILE A 243 4.32 -15.84 7.38
N MET A 244 4.56 -15.80 6.06
CA MET A 244 3.89 -16.68 5.10
C MET A 244 4.15 -18.16 5.41
N ILE A 245 5.41 -18.53 5.62
CA ILE A 245 5.82 -19.90 5.99
C ILE A 245 5.27 -20.26 7.37
N GLY A 246 5.31 -19.35 8.34
CA GLY A 246 4.81 -19.62 9.70
C GLY A 246 3.34 -20.03 9.71
N TRP A 247 2.52 -19.46 8.83
CA TRP A 247 1.09 -19.78 8.76
C TRP A 247 0.72 -20.89 7.77
N ASN A 248 1.48 -21.07 6.69
CA ASN A 248 1.13 -21.98 5.58
C ASN A 248 2.10 -23.16 5.40
N GLY A 249 3.25 -23.14 6.07
CA GLY A 249 4.29 -24.16 5.97
C GLY A 249 3.80 -25.52 6.43
N SER A 250 3.75 -26.49 5.51
CA SER A 250 3.34 -27.86 5.77
C SER A 250 4.52 -28.84 5.87
N SER A 251 5.62 -28.55 5.18
CA SER A 251 6.78 -29.43 5.11
C SER A 251 8.06 -28.65 4.88
N ALA A 252 9.20 -29.32 5.09
CA ALA A 252 10.52 -28.80 4.76
C ALA A 252 11.13 -29.71 3.69
N ALA A 253 10.87 -29.41 2.43
CA ALA A 253 11.38 -30.16 1.30
C ALA A 253 12.86 -29.83 1.04
N GLU A 254 13.63 -30.81 0.55
CA GLU A 254 15.03 -30.59 0.16
C GLU A 254 15.16 -29.61 -1.03
N THR A 255 14.15 -29.59 -1.91
CA THR A 255 14.05 -28.66 -3.04
C THR A 255 12.62 -28.17 -3.13
N THR A 256 12.43 -26.85 -3.09
CA THR A 256 11.12 -26.22 -3.06
C THR A 256 10.63 -25.88 -4.46
N ASP A 257 9.33 -26.02 -4.69
CA ASP A 257 8.65 -25.70 -5.94
C ASP A 257 7.65 -24.55 -5.71
N ARG A 258 8.06 -23.35 -6.09
CA ARG A 258 7.24 -22.14 -5.93
C ARG A 258 6.00 -22.10 -6.82
N ALA A 259 5.96 -22.88 -7.91
CA ALA A 259 4.78 -22.95 -8.77
C ALA A 259 3.71 -23.86 -8.15
N ALA A 260 4.12 -24.99 -7.56
CA ALA A 260 3.23 -25.87 -6.81
C ALA A 260 2.84 -25.28 -5.44
N ASN A 261 3.76 -24.58 -4.79
CA ASN A 261 3.65 -24.04 -3.44
C ASN A 261 3.80 -22.50 -3.43
N PRO A 262 2.82 -21.75 -3.95
CA PRO A 262 2.90 -20.29 -4.08
C PRO A 262 2.88 -19.54 -2.73
N LEU A 263 2.49 -20.21 -1.64
CA LEU A 263 2.50 -19.69 -0.28
C LEU A 263 3.66 -20.27 0.55
N LEU A 264 4.72 -20.76 -0.11
CA LEU A 264 5.92 -21.29 0.53
C LEU A 264 5.64 -22.47 1.48
N GLN A 265 4.67 -23.30 1.14
CA GLN A 265 4.19 -24.40 1.98
C GLN A 265 5.25 -25.48 2.21
N ASP A 266 6.22 -25.63 1.29
CA ASP A 266 7.25 -26.66 1.31
C ASP A 266 8.61 -26.16 1.87
N VAL A 267 8.68 -24.92 2.34
CA VAL A 267 9.94 -24.33 2.84
C VAL A 267 10.26 -24.77 4.26
N ASN A 268 9.26 -24.79 5.15
CA ASN A 268 9.41 -25.19 6.54
C ASN A 268 8.07 -25.61 7.14
N VAL A 269 8.08 -26.27 8.29
CA VAL A 269 6.86 -26.62 9.03
C VAL A 269 6.45 -25.45 9.92
N GLY A 270 5.29 -24.85 9.62
CA GLY A 270 4.73 -23.68 10.30
C GLY A 270 3.94 -24.02 11.57
N TRP A 271 3.45 -23.00 12.28
CA TRP A 271 2.76 -23.14 13.56
C TRP A 271 1.49 -24.00 13.45
N LEU A 272 0.61 -23.74 12.47
CA LEU A 272 -0.64 -24.50 12.33
C LEU A 272 -0.43 -25.96 12.02
N GLU A 273 0.56 -26.25 11.17
CA GLU A 273 0.92 -27.62 10.84
C GLU A 273 1.51 -28.34 12.07
N LYS A 274 2.33 -27.66 12.87
CA LYS A 274 2.82 -28.23 14.13
C LYS A 274 1.69 -28.57 15.09
N VAL A 275 0.71 -27.68 15.27
CA VAL A 275 -0.48 -27.97 16.10
C VAL A 275 -1.23 -29.18 15.53
N ARG A 276 -1.45 -29.25 14.21
CA ARG A 276 -2.11 -30.38 13.55
C ARG A 276 -1.38 -31.71 13.81
N LEU A 277 -0.06 -31.72 13.73
CA LEU A 277 0.74 -32.94 13.89
C LEU A 277 0.88 -33.38 15.36
N LYS A 278 0.96 -32.43 16.30
CA LYS A 278 1.31 -32.71 17.71
C LYS A 278 0.12 -32.68 18.65
N ALA A 279 -0.88 -31.85 18.36
CA ALA A 279 -2.07 -31.66 19.19
C ALA A 279 -3.31 -31.41 18.31
N PRO A 280 -3.69 -32.37 17.43
CA PRO A 280 -4.76 -32.15 16.46
C PRO A 280 -6.12 -31.84 17.10
N SER A 281 -6.37 -32.30 18.32
CA SER A 281 -7.60 -31.98 19.08
C SER A 281 -7.78 -30.50 19.35
N LYS A 282 -6.72 -29.69 19.21
CA LYS A 282 -6.75 -28.23 19.35
C LYS A 282 -7.24 -27.51 18.08
N LEU A 283 -7.44 -28.25 16.98
CA LEU A 283 -7.94 -27.74 15.72
C LEU A 283 -9.23 -28.46 15.29
N MET A 284 -10.31 -27.71 15.14
CA MET A 284 -11.56 -28.23 14.58
C MET A 284 -11.37 -28.62 13.10
N GLY A 285 -12.07 -29.66 12.65
CA GLY A 285 -11.98 -30.16 11.28
C GLY A 285 -10.84 -31.16 11.02
N TYR A 286 -10.16 -31.61 12.09
CA TYR A 286 -9.23 -32.74 12.08
C TYR A 286 -9.68 -33.83 13.06
N ASP A 287 -9.26 -35.07 12.79
CA ASP A 287 -9.40 -36.18 13.73
C ASP A 287 -8.25 -36.24 14.73
N THR A 288 -8.23 -37.22 15.63
CA THR A 288 -7.18 -37.38 16.65
C THR A 288 -5.80 -37.70 16.09
N SER A 289 -5.70 -38.07 14.81
CA SER A 289 -4.44 -38.33 14.10
C SER A 289 -4.00 -37.13 13.25
N GLY A 290 -4.77 -36.04 13.24
CA GLY A 290 -4.51 -34.84 12.44
C GLY A 290 -4.93 -34.97 10.98
N VAL A 291 -5.71 -35.99 10.62
CA VAL A 291 -6.27 -36.15 9.27
C VAL A 291 -7.53 -35.29 9.15
N ALA A 292 -7.64 -34.62 8.01
CA ALA A 292 -8.77 -33.77 7.65
C ALA A 292 -10.10 -34.55 7.69
N THR A 293 -11.08 -34.06 8.44
CA THR A 293 -12.44 -34.68 8.47
C THR A 293 -13.37 -34.05 7.45
N ASP A 294 -14.50 -34.69 7.15
CA ASP A 294 -15.55 -34.11 6.30
C ASP A 294 -16.49 -33.16 7.06
N LYS A 295 -16.27 -32.96 8.36
CA LYS A 295 -17.09 -32.06 9.16
C LYS A 295 -16.88 -30.61 8.71
N THR A 296 -17.97 -29.94 8.39
CA THR A 296 -18.01 -28.52 8.02
C THR A 296 -18.83 -27.73 9.04
N TYR A 297 -18.42 -26.49 9.31
CA TYR A 297 -19.01 -25.61 10.30
C TYR A 297 -19.57 -24.38 9.59
N ARG A 298 -20.90 -24.23 9.61
CA ARG A 298 -21.58 -23.14 8.92
C ARG A 298 -21.82 -21.97 9.87
N ILE A 299 -21.37 -20.78 9.48
CA ILE A 299 -21.51 -19.54 10.24
C ILE A 299 -22.58 -18.64 9.60
N GLY A 300 -23.50 -18.15 10.43
CA GLY A 300 -24.59 -17.24 10.07
C GLY A 300 -25.96 -17.82 10.42
N GLU A 301 -27.01 -17.00 10.32
CA GLU A 301 -28.38 -17.38 10.67
C GLU A 301 -28.82 -18.66 9.93
N GLY A 302 -29.16 -19.70 10.71
CA GLY A 302 -29.51 -21.05 10.24
C GLY A 302 -28.32 -22.02 10.09
N GLY A 303 -27.09 -21.60 10.42
CA GLY A 303 -25.89 -22.44 10.52
C GLY A 303 -25.68 -23.05 11.91
N GLU A 304 -24.67 -23.92 12.06
CA GLU A 304 -24.27 -24.52 13.35
C GLU A 304 -23.86 -23.44 14.37
N TYR A 305 -23.23 -22.36 13.89
CA TYR A 305 -22.97 -21.16 14.67
C TYR A 305 -23.74 -19.98 14.09
N GLY A 306 -24.61 -19.38 14.91
CA GLY A 306 -25.39 -18.21 14.50
C GLY A 306 -24.52 -16.98 14.18
N THR A 307 -23.41 -16.80 14.89
CA THR A 307 -22.45 -15.70 14.72
C THR A 307 -21.01 -16.19 14.80
N LEU A 308 -20.07 -15.35 14.35
CA LEU A 308 -18.64 -15.63 14.50
C LEU A 308 -18.22 -15.67 15.97
N ASP A 309 -18.80 -14.82 16.81
CA ASP A 309 -18.57 -14.81 18.25
C ASP A 309 -18.89 -16.16 18.90
N ALA A 310 -20.00 -16.80 18.50
CA ALA A 310 -20.38 -18.11 19.03
C ALA A 310 -19.33 -19.19 18.71
N LEU A 311 -18.74 -19.16 17.52
CA LEU A 311 -17.64 -20.07 17.15
C LEU A 311 -16.38 -19.78 17.98
N VAL A 312 -16.04 -18.51 18.17
CA VAL A 312 -14.85 -18.13 18.97
C VAL A 312 -15.03 -18.54 20.43
N PHE A 313 -16.21 -18.33 21.03
CA PHE A 313 -16.50 -18.79 22.38
C PHE A 313 -16.38 -20.31 22.50
N ASP A 314 -16.89 -21.06 21.52
CA ASP A 314 -16.77 -22.52 21.51
C ASP A 314 -15.29 -22.97 21.45
N ILE A 315 -14.48 -22.31 20.63
CA ILE A 315 -13.03 -22.56 20.56
C ILE A 315 -12.35 -22.28 21.91
N ILE A 316 -12.67 -21.15 22.55
CA ILE A 316 -12.10 -20.79 23.87
C ILE A 316 -12.52 -21.82 24.92
N SER A 317 -13.81 -22.16 25.01
CA SER A 317 -14.33 -23.03 26.05
C SER A 317 -13.94 -24.50 25.90
N ASN A 318 -13.78 -24.99 24.67
CA ASN A 318 -13.59 -26.42 24.42
C ASN A 318 -12.21 -26.81 23.90
N LEU A 319 -11.45 -25.90 23.25
CA LEU A 319 -10.13 -26.22 22.71
C LEU A 319 -8.99 -25.72 23.60
N LEU A 320 -9.14 -24.59 24.29
CA LEU A 320 -8.12 -24.11 25.22
C LEU A 320 -8.21 -24.84 26.57
N ASP A 321 -7.05 -25.08 27.18
CA ASP A 321 -7.00 -25.66 28.52
C ASP A 321 -7.65 -24.72 29.56
N PRO A 322 -8.33 -25.23 30.60
CA PRO A 322 -9.19 -24.45 31.50
C PRO A 322 -8.54 -23.21 32.13
N TRP A 323 -7.24 -23.25 32.44
CA TRP A 323 -6.51 -22.13 33.04
C TRP A 323 -6.16 -21.02 32.05
N TYR A 324 -6.23 -21.27 30.73
CA TYR A 324 -6.02 -20.26 29.70
C TYR A 324 -7.32 -19.61 29.22
N GLN A 325 -8.49 -20.20 29.50
CA GLN A 325 -9.78 -19.71 28.98
C GLN A 325 -10.11 -18.27 29.39
N ASN A 326 -9.60 -17.81 30.53
CA ASN A 326 -9.77 -16.45 31.04
C ASN A 326 -8.46 -15.63 30.97
N GLY A 327 -7.51 -16.01 30.11
CA GLY A 327 -6.25 -15.27 29.94
C GLY A 327 -6.48 -13.87 29.37
N GLU A 328 -5.92 -12.85 30.01
CA GLU A 328 -6.04 -11.44 29.57
C GLU A 328 -5.23 -11.14 28.30
N ASP A 329 -4.33 -12.04 27.90
CA ASP A 329 -3.37 -11.90 26.82
C ASP A 329 -3.77 -12.61 25.53
N LEU A 330 -4.95 -13.24 25.50
CA LEU A 330 -5.46 -13.93 24.32
C LEU A 330 -5.81 -12.94 23.20
N VAL A 331 -5.44 -13.31 21.98
CA VAL A 331 -5.78 -12.58 20.74
C VAL A 331 -6.44 -13.52 19.75
N LEU A 332 -7.34 -12.97 18.94
CA LEU A 332 -7.97 -13.68 17.82
C LEU A 332 -7.22 -13.33 16.53
N ILE A 333 -6.60 -14.32 15.90
CA ILE A 333 -5.99 -14.16 14.57
C ILE A 333 -7.00 -14.64 13.53
N LEU A 334 -7.45 -13.72 12.68
CA LEU A 334 -8.57 -13.98 11.79
C LEU A 334 -8.21 -13.79 10.31
N GLY A 335 -8.71 -14.71 9.50
CA GLY A 335 -8.66 -14.64 8.04
C GLY A 335 -9.48 -13.48 7.49
N ARG A 336 -8.98 -12.88 6.41
CA ARG A 336 -9.59 -11.69 5.80
C ARG A 336 -11.04 -11.90 5.36
N GLU A 337 -11.38 -13.09 4.87
CA GLU A 337 -12.74 -13.38 4.41
C GLU A 337 -13.73 -13.44 5.58
N LEU A 338 -13.33 -14.06 6.70
CA LEU A 338 -14.16 -14.09 7.91
C LEU A 338 -14.34 -12.71 8.52
N TRP A 339 -13.27 -11.91 8.56
CA TRP A 339 -13.32 -10.52 9.03
C TRP A 339 -14.33 -9.68 8.22
N VAL A 340 -14.21 -9.72 6.89
CA VAL A 340 -15.10 -8.98 5.99
C VAL A 340 -16.54 -9.48 6.11
N ASN A 341 -16.76 -10.80 6.13
CA ASN A 341 -18.10 -11.35 6.24
C ASN A 341 -18.76 -10.96 7.57
N HIS A 342 -18.03 -11.03 8.68
CA HIS A 342 -18.52 -10.61 9.98
C HIS A 342 -18.92 -9.12 9.98
N GLY A 343 -18.09 -8.26 9.39
CA GLY A 343 -18.42 -6.86 9.24
C GLY A 343 -19.65 -6.59 8.37
N LEU A 344 -19.82 -7.33 7.27
CA LEU A 344 -20.97 -7.22 6.38
C LEU A 344 -22.27 -7.72 7.03
N THR A 345 -22.22 -8.80 7.80
CA THR A 345 -23.41 -9.28 8.55
C THR A 345 -23.89 -8.24 9.53
N LEU A 346 -22.97 -7.66 10.29
CA LEU A 346 -23.27 -6.60 11.25
C LEU A 346 -23.85 -5.36 10.57
N TYR A 347 -23.33 -4.97 9.41
CA TYR A 347 -23.84 -3.84 8.63
C TYR A 347 -25.26 -4.08 8.07
N ASN A 348 -25.55 -5.29 7.60
CA ASN A 348 -26.82 -5.64 6.96
C ASN A 348 -27.99 -5.79 7.96
N ASP A 349 -27.70 -6.28 9.18
CA ASP A 349 -28.71 -6.53 10.20
C ASP A 349 -29.19 -5.24 10.91
N ASN A 350 -28.40 -4.16 10.86
CA ASN A 350 -28.67 -2.90 11.58
C ASN A 350 -29.12 -1.77 10.65
N ARG A 351 -30.44 -1.50 10.65
CA ARG A 351 -31.05 -0.46 9.79
C ARG A 351 -31.23 0.89 10.50
N ALA A 352 -31.19 0.96 11.84
CA ALA A 352 -31.39 2.20 12.58
C ALA A 352 -30.10 3.03 12.71
N ALA A 353 -30.21 4.36 12.66
CA ALA A 353 -29.06 5.29 12.71
C ALA A 353 -28.24 5.18 14.01
N THR A 354 -28.87 4.84 15.14
CA THR A 354 -28.23 4.58 16.43
C THR A 354 -27.41 3.29 16.44
N GLU A 355 -27.89 2.24 15.76
CA GLU A 355 -27.19 0.96 15.64
C GLU A 355 -25.95 1.08 14.73
N ARG A 356 -26.01 1.93 13.69
CA ARG A 356 -24.83 2.25 12.84
C ARG A 356 -23.71 2.96 13.59
N ASN A 357 -24.02 3.85 14.52
CA ASN A 357 -23.02 4.51 15.37
C ASN A 357 -22.40 3.53 16.39
N ALA A 358 -23.21 2.61 16.93
CA ALA A 358 -22.72 1.53 17.78
C ALA A 358 -21.79 0.57 17.00
N LEU A 359 -22.10 0.28 15.73
CA LEU A 359 -21.25 -0.49 14.83
C LEU A 359 -19.93 0.20 14.51
N GLN A 360 -19.92 1.50 14.23
CA GLN A 360 -18.67 2.24 14.02
C GLN A 360 -17.77 2.20 15.26
N THR A 361 -18.37 2.32 16.45
CA THR A 361 -17.65 2.21 17.73
C THR A 361 -17.18 0.78 18.00
N TRP A 362 -17.93 -0.23 17.54
CA TRP A 362 -17.59 -1.65 17.68
C TRP A 362 -16.48 -2.07 16.70
N PHE A 363 -16.53 -1.65 15.43
CA PHE A 363 -15.43 -1.83 14.47
C PHE A 363 -14.15 -1.15 14.95
N ALA A 364 -14.25 0.02 15.59
CA ALA A 364 -13.11 0.73 16.17
C ALA A 364 -12.46 -0.02 17.36
N ARG A 365 -13.15 -0.98 17.99
CA ARG A 365 -12.59 -1.82 19.05
C ARG A 365 -11.87 -3.06 18.51
N GLU A 366 -12.06 -3.38 17.23
CA GLU A 366 -11.54 -4.59 16.56
C GLU A 366 -11.62 -5.86 17.43
N ALA A 367 -12.73 -6.07 18.14
CA ALA A 367 -12.86 -7.14 19.11
C ALA A 367 -14.02 -8.08 18.76
N ILE A 368 -13.76 -9.39 18.77
CA ILE A 368 -14.75 -10.45 18.52
C ILE A 368 -14.72 -11.39 19.72
N ALA A 369 -15.89 -11.75 20.26
CA ALA A 369 -16.03 -12.51 21.49
C ALA A 369 -15.22 -11.92 22.69
N GLY A 370 -15.04 -10.60 22.71
CA GLY A 370 -14.26 -9.90 23.75
C GLY A 370 -12.74 -9.96 23.59
N LEU A 371 -12.22 -10.61 22.55
CA LEU A 371 -10.79 -10.71 22.27
C LEU A 371 -10.33 -9.65 21.25
N PRO A 372 -9.16 -9.01 21.46
CA PRO A 372 -8.51 -8.21 20.42
C PRO A 372 -8.27 -9.06 19.16
N THR A 373 -8.79 -8.61 18.02
CA THR A 373 -8.71 -9.33 16.75
C THR A 373 -7.66 -8.71 15.84
N VAL A 374 -6.79 -9.54 15.28
CA VAL A 374 -5.75 -9.10 14.36
C VAL A 374 -5.82 -9.86 13.04
N THR A 375 -5.52 -9.14 11.96
CA THR A 375 -5.35 -9.73 10.63
C THR A 375 -3.87 -9.75 10.27
N VAL A 376 -3.39 -10.91 9.83
CA VAL A 376 -1.97 -11.11 9.50
C VAL A 376 -1.83 -11.39 8.00
N PRO A 377 -0.84 -10.80 7.30
CA PRO A 377 -0.60 -11.10 5.90
C PRO A 377 -0.42 -12.61 5.66
N TYR A 378 -1.00 -13.11 4.56
CA TYR A 378 -0.92 -14.52 4.14
C TYR A 378 -1.55 -15.54 5.11
N PHE A 379 -2.20 -15.10 6.18
CA PHE A 379 -2.99 -16.00 7.00
C PHE A 379 -4.16 -16.57 6.17
N PRO A 380 -4.55 -17.85 6.33
CA PRO A 380 -5.60 -18.46 5.52
C PRO A 380 -6.91 -17.65 5.57
N ALA A 381 -7.52 -17.42 4.39
CA ALA A 381 -8.65 -16.48 4.26
C ALA A 381 -9.85 -16.83 5.16
N ARG A 382 -10.12 -18.13 5.35
CA ARG A 382 -11.12 -18.68 6.27
C ARG A 382 -10.54 -19.33 7.53
N GLY A 383 -9.26 -19.05 7.82
CA GLY A 383 -8.62 -19.49 9.05
C GLY A 383 -9.07 -18.66 10.24
N LEU A 384 -9.06 -19.28 11.41
CA LEU A 384 -9.30 -18.63 12.69
C LEU A 384 -8.52 -19.37 13.76
N VAL A 385 -7.74 -18.61 14.54
CA VAL A 385 -6.91 -19.12 15.64
C VAL A 385 -7.01 -18.18 16.83
N VAL A 386 -7.22 -18.73 18.02
CA VAL A 386 -7.11 -18.04 19.30
C VAL A 386 -5.85 -18.52 20.01
N THR A 387 -4.97 -17.59 20.33
CA THR A 387 -3.75 -17.84 21.12
C THR A 387 -3.18 -16.52 21.63
N SER A 388 -2.06 -16.55 22.35
CA SER A 388 -1.32 -15.35 22.74
C SER A 388 -0.05 -15.20 21.89
N TYR A 389 0.48 -13.98 21.76
CA TYR A 389 1.68 -13.77 20.95
C TYR A 389 2.93 -14.44 21.52
N ASP A 390 3.06 -14.48 22.84
CA ASP A 390 4.16 -15.12 23.55
C ASP A 390 4.15 -16.66 23.43
N ASN A 391 3.05 -17.24 22.96
CA ASN A 391 2.94 -18.67 22.68
C ASN A 391 3.53 -19.04 21.31
N LEU A 392 3.74 -18.05 20.43
CA LEU A 392 4.30 -18.23 19.11
C LEU A 392 5.77 -17.81 19.13
N SER A 393 6.63 -18.72 18.70
CA SER A 393 8.07 -18.49 18.65
C SER A 393 8.64 -18.82 17.27
N LEU A 394 9.66 -18.06 16.88
CA LEU A 394 10.55 -18.34 15.75
C LEU A 394 11.97 -18.52 16.29
N TYR A 395 12.49 -19.74 16.24
CA TYR A 395 13.87 -20.00 16.64
C TYR A 395 14.78 -19.88 15.42
N TYR A 396 15.96 -19.28 15.61
CA TYR A 396 16.99 -19.25 14.57
C TYR A 396 18.32 -19.75 15.13
N GLN A 397 19.07 -20.52 14.34
CA GLN A 397 20.31 -21.13 14.82
C GLN A 397 21.47 -20.13 14.81
N GLU A 398 22.12 -19.97 15.96
CA GLU A 398 23.29 -19.12 16.13
C GLU A 398 24.45 -19.59 15.22
N GLY A 399 25.14 -18.62 14.60
CA GLY A 399 26.29 -18.90 13.74
C GLY A 399 25.97 -19.62 12.42
N LYS A 400 24.70 -19.81 12.07
CA LYS A 400 24.28 -20.37 10.78
C LYS A 400 23.70 -19.35 9.81
N THR A 401 23.57 -18.10 10.23
CA THR A 401 23.23 -17.00 9.34
C THR A 401 24.42 -16.67 8.44
N ARG A 402 24.25 -16.80 7.13
CA ARG A 402 25.30 -16.51 6.14
C ARG A 402 24.78 -15.55 5.09
N ARG A 403 25.66 -14.68 4.60
CA ARG A 403 25.32 -13.61 3.66
C ARG A 403 26.38 -13.46 2.57
N ALA A 404 25.96 -13.06 1.38
CA ALA A 404 26.81 -12.58 0.29
C ALA A 404 26.05 -11.53 -0.54
N ILE A 405 26.72 -10.45 -0.95
CA ILE A 405 26.16 -9.39 -1.80
C ILE A 405 27.03 -9.25 -3.04
N ILE A 406 26.51 -9.73 -4.16
CA ILE A 406 27.22 -9.83 -5.44
C ILE A 406 26.66 -8.78 -6.39
N ASP A 407 27.52 -7.87 -6.83
CA ASP A 407 27.20 -7.03 -7.97
C ASP A 407 27.30 -7.87 -9.26
N ASN A 408 26.17 -8.13 -9.92
CA ASN A 408 26.10 -8.96 -11.12
C ASN A 408 25.79 -8.11 -12.37
N PRO A 409 26.82 -7.48 -12.98
CA PRO A 409 26.64 -6.69 -14.19
C PRO A 409 26.25 -7.52 -15.41
N LYS A 410 26.35 -8.86 -15.37
CA LYS A 410 25.83 -9.71 -16.47
C LYS A 410 24.30 -9.68 -16.55
N ARG A 411 23.62 -9.25 -15.48
CA ARG A 411 22.16 -9.20 -15.38
C ARG A 411 21.66 -7.86 -14.85
N ASP A 412 22.51 -6.83 -14.86
CA ASP A 412 22.21 -5.46 -14.44
C ASP A 412 21.51 -5.35 -13.08
N ARG A 413 22.04 -6.07 -12.09
CA ARG A 413 21.45 -6.17 -10.76
C ARG A 413 22.46 -6.48 -9.67
N VAL A 414 22.13 -6.09 -8.44
CA VAL A 414 22.79 -6.57 -7.23
C VAL A 414 22.01 -7.78 -6.71
N GLU A 415 22.70 -8.88 -6.48
CA GLU A 415 22.17 -10.12 -5.94
C GLU A 415 22.60 -10.28 -4.49
N GLU A 416 21.66 -10.62 -3.62
CA GLU A 416 21.93 -10.86 -2.22
C GLU A 416 21.49 -12.27 -1.86
N TYR A 417 22.45 -13.06 -1.39
CA TYR A 417 22.23 -14.43 -0.95
C TYR A 417 22.28 -14.44 0.57
N LEU A 418 21.19 -14.87 1.21
CA LEU A 418 21.11 -14.94 2.66
C LEU A 418 20.51 -16.29 3.07
N SER A 419 21.20 -17.03 3.93
CA SER A 419 20.68 -18.27 4.49
C SER A 419 20.59 -18.17 6.00
N SER A 420 19.51 -18.67 6.59
CA SER A 420 19.31 -18.82 8.03
C SER A 420 18.72 -20.19 8.33
N ASN A 421 19.06 -20.78 9.48
CA ASN A 421 18.42 -22.02 9.92
C ASN A 421 17.29 -21.63 10.88
N ASP A 422 16.04 -21.77 10.45
CA ASP A 422 14.86 -21.26 11.15
C ASP A 422 13.93 -22.42 11.56
N ALA A 423 13.23 -22.28 12.69
CA ALA A 423 12.19 -23.21 13.15
C ALA A 423 11.01 -22.44 13.76
N TYR A 424 9.79 -22.81 13.38
CA TYR A 424 8.57 -22.29 14.00
C TYR A 424 8.22 -23.16 15.21
N VAL A 425 7.86 -22.55 16.33
CA VAL A 425 7.58 -23.27 17.59
C VAL A 425 6.31 -22.70 18.22
N VAL A 426 5.47 -23.60 18.72
CA VAL A 426 4.35 -23.28 19.62
C VAL A 426 4.77 -23.71 21.01
N GLU A 427 4.84 -22.78 21.95
CA GLU A 427 5.41 -23.03 23.28
C GLU A 427 4.49 -23.93 24.13
N ASP A 428 3.18 -23.76 24.04
CA ASP A 428 2.16 -24.54 24.73
C ASP A 428 0.97 -24.82 23.79
N TYR A 429 0.69 -26.11 23.56
CA TYR A 429 -0.41 -26.54 22.69
C TYR A 429 -1.78 -26.39 23.36
N GLY A 430 -1.85 -26.35 24.69
CA GLY A 430 -3.04 -26.04 25.49
C GLY A 430 -3.51 -24.58 25.36
N LYS A 431 -2.62 -23.66 24.99
CA LYS A 431 -2.89 -22.22 24.80
C LYS A 431 -3.18 -21.83 23.34
N ILE A 432 -3.47 -22.78 22.47
CA ILE A 432 -3.86 -22.52 21.08
C ILE A 432 -5.11 -23.32 20.71
N GLY A 433 -6.07 -22.66 20.06
CA GLY A 433 -7.29 -23.27 19.56
C GLY A 433 -7.65 -22.68 18.21
N GLY A 434 -8.14 -23.48 17.28
CA GLY A 434 -8.48 -22.97 15.96
C GLY A 434 -9.34 -23.91 15.14
N ILE A 435 -9.54 -23.54 13.88
CA ILE A 435 -10.35 -24.30 12.93
C ILE A 435 -9.63 -24.41 11.59
N ARG A 436 -9.72 -25.59 10.97
CA ARG A 436 -9.23 -25.82 9.62
C ARG A 436 -9.95 -24.88 8.65
N PRO A 437 -9.22 -24.06 7.86
CA PRO A 437 -9.84 -23.05 6.98
C PRO A 437 -10.86 -23.62 6.00
N GLY A 438 -10.60 -24.80 5.44
CA GLY A 438 -11.51 -25.46 4.49
C GLY A 438 -12.79 -26.03 5.12
N ALA A 439 -12.89 -26.10 6.45
CA ALA A 439 -14.08 -26.58 7.13
C ALA A 439 -15.15 -25.49 7.33
N VAL A 440 -14.81 -24.20 7.13
CA VAL A 440 -15.72 -23.08 7.43
C VAL A 440 -16.57 -22.71 6.21
N LEU A 441 -17.89 -22.67 6.40
CA LEU A 441 -18.89 -22.30 5.39
C LEU A 441 -19.65 -21.04 5.81
N LEU A 442 -19.92 -20.14 4.85
CA LEU A 442 -20.65 -18.89 5.07
C LEU A 442 -22.03 -18.93 4.39
N LYS A 443 -23.02 -18.21 4.94
CA LYS A 443 -24.43 -18.25 4.51
C LYS A 443 -24.67 -17.92 3.02
N ASN A 444 -23.86 -17.04 2.40
CA ASN A 444 -24.02 -16.58 1.02
C ASN A 444 -22.85 -16.94 0.09
N ALA A 445 -22.41 -18.20 0.07
CA ALA A 445 -21.47 -18.66 -0.96
C ALA A 445 -22.20 -19.10 -2.25
N ALA A 446 -22.90 -18.18 -2.91
CA ALA A 446 -23.11 -18.26 -4.35
C ALA A 446 -22.08 -17.32 -5.01
N ALA A 447 -21.05 -17.92 -5.61
CA ALA A 447 -20.04 -17.30 -6.48
C ALA A 447 -19.18 -16.16 -5.87
N VAL A 448 -18.18 -16.53 -5.07
CA VAL A 448 -16.86 -15.90 -5.19
C VAL A 448 -15.85 -17.03 -5.42
N HIS A 449 -15.45 -17.20 -6.68
CA HIS A 449 -14.37 -18.11 -7.06
C HIS A 449 -13.06 -17.63 -6.42
N TYR A 450 -12.67 -18.26 -5.31
CA TYR A 450 -11.28 -18.30 -4.83
C TYR A 450 -10.97 -19.65 -4.16
N ALA A 451 -11.42 -20.76 -4.75
CA ALA A 451 -10.99 -22.11 -4.38
C ALA A 451 -11.39 -23.15 -5.45
N ALA A 452 -10.78 -23.12 -6.64
CA ALA A 452 -10.82 -24.25 -7.59
C ALA A 452 -9.78 -24.14 -8.73
N HIS A 453 -8.54 -23.72 -8.43
CA HIS A 453 -7.45 -23.78 -9.44
C HIS A 453 -6.37 -24.83 -9.17
N PHE A 454 -6.49 -25.65 -8.13
CA PHE A 454 -5.48 -26.67 -7.82
C PHE A 454 -6.09 -27.97 -7.31
N ALA A 455 -6.92 -28.62 -8.13
CA ALA A 455 -7.17 -30.05 -8.06
C ALA A 455 -7.90 -30.46 -9.36
N THR A 456 -7.52 -31.58 -9.96
CA THR A 456 -8.03 -32.16 -11.22
C THR A 456 -7.44 -31.62 -12.54
N ARG A 457 -6.17 -32.00 -12.80
CA ARG A 457 -5.72 -32.41 -14.14
C ARG A 457 -4.86 -33.67 -14.02
N GLN A 458 -5.51 -34.76 -13.66
CA GLN A 458 -5.13 -36.09 -14.12
C GLN A 458 -6.41 -36.69 -14.71
N ASP A 459 -6.24 -37.39 -15.83
CA ASP A 459 -7.27 -38.00 -16.65
C ASP A 459 -8.11 -37.03 -17.50
N GLN A 460 -7.61 -36.74 -18.71
CA GLN A 460 -8.28 -37.10 -19.96
C GLN A 460 -7.49 -36.51 -21.16
N ALA A 461 -6.58 -37.32 -21.69
CA ALA A 461 -6.31 -37.31 -23.12
C ALA A 461 -7.46 -38.08 -23.78
N THR A 462 -8.20 -37.49 -24.73
CA THR A 462 -8.26 -37.85 -26.16
C THR A 462 -9.39 -37.07 -26.88
N GLN A 463 -9.03 -36.40 -27.99
CA GLN A 463 -9.85 -36.09 -29.20
C GLN A 463 -10.71 -34.80 -29.30
N PRO A 464 -10.91 -34.27 -30.55
CA PRO A 464 -10.88 -32.83 -30.87
C PRO A 464 -12.19 -32.23 -31.45
N GLY A 465 -12.24 -30.90 -31.49
CA GLY A 465 -13.26 -30.08 -32.18
C GLY A 465 -14.46 -29.74 -31.29
N THR A 466 -14.80 -28.49 -30.99
CA THR A 466 -15.18 -27.45 -31.95
C THR A 466 -15.11 -26.10 -31.25
N GLN A 467 -14.50 -25.10 -31.91
CA GLN A 467 -14.46 -23.72 -31.43
C GLN A 467 -15.85 -23.08 -31.50
N SER A 468 -16.31 -22.48 -30.41
CA SER A 468 -17.20 -21.32 -30.47
C SER A 468 -16.83 -20.36 -29.34
N THR A 469 -16.36 -19.20 -29.76
CA THR A 469 -15.81 -18.10 -28.99
C THR A 469 -16.89 -17.31 -28.26
N ALA A 470 -16.73 -17.13 -26.93
CA ALA A 470 -17.19 -15.94 -26.22
C ALA A 470 -15.95 -15.29 -25.60
N ALA A 471 -15.53 -14.16 -26.16
CA ALA A 471 -14.29 -13.47 -25.86
C ALA A 471 -14.30 -12.88 -24.44
N THR A 472 -13.34 -13.28 -23.61
CA THR A 472 -12.84 -12.46 -22.51
C THR A 472 -11.92 -11.39 -23.09
N VAL A 473 -12.26 -10.12 -22.87
CA VAL A 473 -11.42 -8.98 -23.21
C VAL A 473 -10.10 -9.08 -22.42
N PRO A 474 -8.92 -9.02 -23.04
CA PRO A 474 -7.66 -9.01 -22.31
C PRO A 474 -7.49 -7.68 -21.55
N GLU A 475 -7.17 -7.75 -20.25
CA GLU A 475 -6.80 -6.56 -19.47
C GLU A 475 -5.58 -5.87 -20.08
N THR A 476 -5.71 -4.58 -20.39
CA THR A 476 -4.65 -3.76 -20.99
C THR A 476 -3.55 -3.40 -19.99
N PRO A 477 -2.29 -3.20 -20.44
CA PRO A 477 -1.14 -2.84 -19.59
C PRO A 477 -1.38 -1.63 -18.67
N GLN A 478 -2.17 -0.65 -19.12
CA GLN A 478 -2.57 0.53 -18.35
C GLN A 478 -3.34 0.20 -17.05
N HIS A 479 -4.14 -0.87 -17.04
CA HIS A 479 -4.87 -1.30 -15.83
C HIS A 479 -3.95 -1.93 -14.78
N ARG A 480 -2.82 -2.54 -15.20
CA ARG A 480 -1.79 -3.04 -14.28
C ARG A 480 -0.99 -1.90 -13.65
N GLU A 481 -0.53 -0.93 -14.45
CA GLU A 481 0.23 0.23 -13.97
C GLU A 481 -0.59 1.10 -13.01
N THR A 482 -1.87 1.31 -13.33
CA THR A 482 -2.82 2.04 -12.46
C THR A 482 -2.97 1.38 -11.09
N ARG A 483 -3.11 0.06 -11.03
CA ARG A 483 -3.32 -0.66 -9.77
C ARG A 483 -2.07 -0.62 -8.87
N HIS A 484 -0.88 -0.70 -9.47
CA HIS A 484 0.39 -0.55 -8.75
C HIS A 484 0.64 0.89 -8.29
N PHE A 485 0.30 1.88 -9.12
CA PHE A 485 0.38 3.30 -8.78
C PHE A 485 -0.52 3.61 -7.57
N ASN A 486 -1.76 3.11 -7.54
CA ASN A 486 -2.70 3.34 -6.43
C ASN A 486 -2.22 2.72 -5.10
N GLN A 487 -1.55 1.56 -5.13
CA GLN A 487 -1.05 0.91 -3.91
C GLN A 487 0.18 1.61 -3.31
N ALA A 488 1.07 2.16 -4.17
CA ALA A 488 2.21 2.95 -3.74
C ALA A 488 1.79 4.31 -3.17
N GLN A 489 0.82 4.99 -3.80
CA GLN A 489 0.26 6.25 -3.29
C GLN A 489 -0.46 6.06 -1.96
N LYS A 490 -1.14 4.93 -1.75
CA LYS A 490 -1.77 4.60 -0.46
C LYS A 490 -0.78 4.51 0.70
N ALA A 491 0.30 3.75 0.54
CA ALA A 491 1.31 3.60 1.60
C ALA A 491 2.02 4.93 1.94
N LYS A 492 2.27 5.77 0.93
CA LYS A 492 2.82 7.10 1.10
C LYS A 492 1.83 8.04 1.82
N PHE A 493 0.57 7.97 1.45
CA PHE A 493 -0.51 8.75 2.05
C PHE A 493 -0.67 8.43 3.55
N ASP A 494 -0.61 7.16 3.94
CA ASP A 494 -0.70 6.76 5.35
C ASP A 494 0.47 7.32 6.19
N VAL A 495 1.69 7.33 5.63
CA VAL A 495 2.86 7.94 6.26
C VAL A 495 2.69 9.47 6.39
N ASP A 496 2.26 10.13 5.33
CA ASP A 496 2.05 11.57 5.32
C ASP A 496 0.94 11.99 6.30
N LYS A 497 -0.17 11.26 6.35
CA LYS A 497 -1.28 11.46 7.31
C LYS A 497 -0.77 11.32 8.75
N ALA A 498 0.06 10.31 9.04
CA ALA A 498 0.67 10.11 10.35
C ALA A 498 1.70 11.19 10.73
N GLN A 499 2.44 11.73 9.76
CA GLN A 499 3.37 12.84 10.01
C GLN A 499 2.62 14.14 10.30
N LEU A 500 1.55 14.43 9.54
CA LEU A 500 0.72 15.61 9.72
C LEU A 500 0.02 15.64 11.07
N SER A 501 -0.42 14.48 11.60
CA SER A 501 -1.06 14.39 12.91
C SER A 501 -0.11 14.73 14.07
N ARG A 502 1.20 14.52 13.91
CA ARG A 502 2.24 14.88 14.89
C ARG A 502 2.50 16.39 14.97
N ILE A 503 2.12 17.16 13.95
CA ILE A 503 2.33 18.62 13.91
C ILE A 503 1.25 19.30 14.75
N ARG A 504 1.58 19.76 15.96
CA ARG A 504 0.63 20.46 16.85
C ARG A 504 0.18 21.82 16.31
N SER A 505 1.05 22.55 15.61
CA SER A 505 0.73 23.88 15.07
C SER A 505 -0.14 23.78 13.81
N VAL A 506 -1.31 24.42 13.83
CA VAL A 506 -2.24 24.46 12.69
C VAL A 506 -1.59 25.10 11.46
N LYS A 507 -0.91 26.25 11.63
CA LYS A 507 -0.22 26.94 10.53
C LYS A 507 0.86 26.07 9.88
N ARG A 508 1.71 25.43 10.69
CA ARG A 508 2.73 24.49 10.18
C ARG A 508 2.11 23.27 9.51
N ARG A 509 0.96 22.80 10.00
CA ARG A 509 0.25 21.66 9.40
C ARG A 509 -0.32 22.01 8.03
N ILE A 510 -0.79 23.24 7.82
CA ILE A 510 -1.25 23.73 6.52
C ILE A 510 -0.08 23.85 5.54
N GLU A 511 1.05 24.45 5.95
CA GLU A 511 2.27 24.52 5.12
C GLU A 511 2.76 23.12 4.73
N ALA A 512 2.81 22.21 5.70
CA ALA A 512 3.18 20.81 5.50
C ALA A 512 2.22 20.03 4.59
N LYS A 513 0.91 20.34 4.60
CA LYS A 513 -0.07 19.80 3.65
C LYS A 513 0.20 20.33 2.24
N ARG A 514 0.51 21.63 2.09
CA ARG A 514 0.76 22.27 0.80
C ARG A 514 1.98 21.67 0.10
N GLU A 515 3.07 21.45 0.82
CA GLU A 515 4.27 20.79 0.28
C GLU A 515 3.98 19.37 -0.21
N ARG A 516 3.21 18.60 0.57
CA ARG A 516 2.87 17.20 0.25
C ARG A 516 1.89 17.08 -0.90
N LEU A 517 0.89 17.97 -0.99
CA LEU A 517 -0.14 17.94 -2.02
C LEU A 517 0.43 17.95 -3.44
N THR A 518 1.52 18.67 -3.68
CA THR A 518 2.24 18.69 -4.97
C THR A 518 2.55 17.27 -5.46
N SER A 519 2.92 16.38 -4.55
CA SER A 519 3.31 15.00 -4.86
C SER A 519 2.12 14.04 -5.07
N TYR A 520 0.89 14.51 -4.89
CA TYR A 520 -0.35 13.77 -5.14
C TYR A 520 -1.13 14.31 -6.34
N MET A 521 -0.63 15.33 -7.05
CA MET A 521 -1.32 15.92 -8.20
C MET A 521 -1.52 14.91 -9.33
N ASP A 522 -0.51 14.12 -9.64
CA ASP A 522 -0.63 13.08 -10.67
C ASP A 522 -1.68 12.02 -10.31
N TYR A 523 -1.82 11.71 -9.02
CA TYR A 523 -2.85 10.81 -8.51
C TYR A 523 -4.25 11.39 -8.64
N ILE A 524 -4.44 12.64 -8.23
CA ILE A 524 -5.72 13.33 -8.34
C ILE A 524 -6.14 13.42 -9.81
N GLN A 525 -5.22 13.78 -10.71
CA GLN A 525 -5.50 13.84 -12.15
C GLN A 525 -5.83 12.46 -12.73
N LEU A 526 -5.10 11.41 -12.32
CA LEU A 526 -5.39 10.04 -12.76
C LEU A 526 -6.81 9.60 -12.37
N VAL A 527 -7.22 9.82 -11.12
CA VAL A 527 -8.56 9.45 -10.63
C VAL A 527 -9.64 10.24 -11.37
N LEU A 528 -9.45 11.55 -11.53
CA LEU A 528 -10.37 12.41 -12.29
C LEU A 528 -10.51 11.97 -13.75
N ASN A 529 -9.41 11.57 -14.40
CA ASN A 529 -9.40 11.11 -15.78
C ASN A 529 -10.03 9.71 -15.96
N GLN A 530 -9.94 8.85 -14.95
CA GLN A 530 -10.52 7.51 -15.00
C GLN A 530 -12.04 7.50 -14.84
N ASP A 531 -12.60 8.50 -14.17
CA ASP A 531 -14.04 8.72 -13.96
C ASP A 531 -14.81 7.47 -13.44
N SER A 532 -14.17 6.61 -12.65
CA SER A 532 -14.67 5.25 -12.34
C SER A 532 -15.66 5.16 -11.17
N GLY A 533 -15.74 6.20 -10.32
CA GLY A 533 -16.71 6.29 -9.23
C GLY A 533 -16.50 5.34 -8.03
N GLY A 534 -15.34 4.67 -7.95
CA GLY A 534 -14.99 3.85 -6.79
C GLY A 534 -14.82 4.69 -5.52
N ASN A 535 -15.27 4.18 -4.36
CA ASN A 535 -15.08 4.86 -3.09
C ASN A 535 -13.58 4.89 -2.72
N ASP A 536 -13.00 6.08 -2.70
CA ASP A 536 -11.57 6.32 -2.55
C ASP A 536 -11.31 7.32 -1.42
N ASP A 537 -11.08 6.80 -0.22
CA ASP A 537 -10.82 7.60 0.99
C ASP A 537 -9.59 8.50 0.86
N ILE A 538 -8.59 8.08 0.08
CA ILE A 538 -7.38 8.88 -0.18
C ILE A 538 -7.78 10.12 -0.98
N PHE A 539 -8.53 9.91 -2.07
CA PHE A 539 -8.98 11.00 -2.92
C PHE A 539 -9.85 12.00 -2.15
N VAL A 540 -10.82 11.52 -1.35
CA VAL A 540 -11.70 12.41 -0.58
C VAL A 540 -10.93 13.11 0.55
N THR A 541 -9.95 12.46 1.18
CA THR A 541 -9.10 13.12 2.19
C THR A 541 -8.19 14.18 1.56
N LEU A 542 -7.62 13.90 0.38
CA LEU A 542 -6.83 14.88 -0.36
C LEU A 542 -7.68 16.07 -0.82
N LEU A 543 -8.96 15.87 -1.16
CA LEU A 543 -9.91 16.95 -1.40
C LEU A 543 -10.01 17.87 -0.17
N ILE A 544 -10.15 17.31 1.03
CA ILE A 544 -10.17 18.12 2.26
C ILE A 544 -8.84 18.85 2.46
N TRP A 545 -7.70 18.20 2.17
CA TRP A 545 -6.41 18.88 2.24
C TRP A 545 -6.31 20.05 1.24
N CYS A 546 -6.85 19.91 0.02
CA CYS A 546 -6.92 21.00 -0.94
C CYS A 546 -7.75 22.19 -0.40
N LEU A 547 -8.87 21.91 0.30
CA LEU A 547 -9.67 22.95 0.96
C LEU A 547 -8.89 23.63 2.09
N ASP A 548 -8.17 22.85 2.91
CA ASP A 548 -7.36 23.35 4.04
C ASP A 548 -6.23 24.29 3.60
N VAL A 549 -5.58 24.01 2.46
CA VAL A 549 -4.43 24.80 1.98
C VAL A 549 -4.82 25.92 1.03
N GLY A 550 -6.08 25.96 0.61
CA GLY A 550 -6.61 26.96 -0.32
C GLY A 550 -6.39 26.70 -1.80
N GLU A 551 -6.21 25.44 -2.20
CA GLU A 551 -6.08 25.03 -3.61
C GLU A 551 -7.46 24.80 -4.27
N TYR A 552 -8.27 25.85 -4.35
CA TYR A 552 -9.70 25.76 -4.71
C TYR A 552 -9.97 25.32 -6.13
N ARG A 553 -9.10 25.68 -7.07
CA ARG A 553 -9.26 25.27 -8.48
C ARG A 553 -9.26 23.74 -8.60
N THR A 554 -8.36 23.07 -7.89
CA THR A 554 -8.28 21.61 -7.85
C THR A 554 -9.42 21.03 -6.99
N ALA A 555 -9.70 21.62 -5.83
CA ALA A 555 -10.78 21.17 -4.95
C ALA A 555 -12.14 21.15 -5.66
N LEU A 556 -12.48 22.19 -6.44
CA LEU A 556 -13.75 22.25 -7.18
C LEU A 556 -13.89 21.15 -8.23
N LEU A 557 -12.81 20.76 -8.91
CA LEU A 557 -12.81 19.63 -9.84
C LEU A 557 -13.06 18.32 -9.09
N MET A 558 -12.40 18.14 -7.94
CA MET A 558 -12.57 16.97 -7.09
C MET A 558 -13.97 16.89 -6.47
N ILE A 559 -14.56 18.02 -6.06
CA ILE A 559 -15.93 18.11 -5.53
C ILE A 559 -16.94 17.69 -6.59
N ARG A 560 -16.80 18.19 -7.82
CA ARG A 560 -17.68 17.81 -8.95
C ARG A 560 -17.67 16.30 -9.17
N TYR A 561 -16.49 15.70 -9.20
CA TYR A 561 -16.33 14.25 -9.32
C TYR A 561 -16.94 13.51 -8.13
N ALA A 562 -16.63 13.95 -6.90
CA ALA A 562 -17.08 13.29 -5.69
C ALA A 562 -18.61 13.30 -5.53
N LEU A 563 -19.27 14.42 -5.86
CA LEU A 563 -20.72 14.54 -5.82
C LEU A 563 -21.40 13.77 -6.96
N LYS A 564 -20.83 13.82 -8.17
CA LYS A 564 -21.33 13.04 -9.33
C LYS A 564 -21.42 11.55 -9.01
N HIS A 565 -20.39 11.01 -8.34
CA HIS A 565 -20.29 9.59 -7.99
C HIS A 565 -20.77 9.24 -6.57
N ARG A 566 -21.29 10.22 -5.82
CA ARG A 566 -21.82 10.03 -4.46
C ARG A 566 -20.81 9.38 -3.51
N LEU A 567 -19.56 9.86 -3.55
CA LEU A 567 -18.49 9.35 -2.68
C LEU A 567 -18.80 9.63 -1.20
N ALA A 568 -18.31 8.75 -0.33
CA ALA A 568 -18.46 8.91 1.12
C ALA A 568 -17.51 10.00 1.65
N ALA A 569 -17.83 10.57 2.81
CA ALA A 569 -16.90 11.44 3.53
C ALA A 569 -15.66 10.67 3.99
N PRO A 570 -14.52 11.34 4.23
CA PRO A 570 -13.32 10.66 4.71
C PRO A 570 -13.53 9.98 6.05
N GLU A 571 -12.75 8.93 6.29
CA GLU A 571 -12.75 8.20 7.56
C GLU A 571 -12.48 9.14 8.75
N GLY A 572 -13.37 9.11 9.75
CA GLY A 572 -13.33 9.95 10.95
C GLY A 572 -14.26 11.17 10.92
N TYR A 573 -14.91 11.48 9.79
CA TYR A 573 -15.96 12.49 9.73
C TYR A 573 -17.33 11.88 10.00
N THR A 574 -18.10 12.49 10.90
CA THR A 574 -19.47 12.07 11.25
C THR A 574 -20.54 12.68 10.36
N ARG A 575 -20.18 13.73 9.60
CA ARG A 575 -21.05 14.47 8.69
C ARG A 575 -20.92 13.92 7.26
N SER A 576 -21.96 14.09 6.45
CA SER A 576 -21.94 13.71 5.04
C SER A 576 -20.92 14.52 4.25
N LEU A 577 -20.43 13.99 3.12
CA LEU A 577 -19.41 14.68 2.32
C LEU A 577 -19.84 16.11 1.87
N PRO A 578 -21.08 16.34 1.40
CA PRO A 578 -21.58 17.69 1.13
C PRO A 578 -21.46 18.64 2.33
N GLU A 579 -21.77 18.16 3.53
CA GLU A 579 -21.71 18.97 4.76
C GLU A 579 -20.27 19.29 5.15
N VAL A 580 -19.35 18.33 5.03
CA VAL A 580 -17.93 18.55 5.29
C VAL A 580 -17.37 19.60 4.32
N ILE A 581 -17.65 19.47 3.02
CA ILE A 581 -17.20 20.42 2.00
C ILE A 581 -17.76 21.83 2.30
N ALA A 582 -19.06 21.93 2.57
CA ALA A 582 -19.72 23.19 2.86
C ALA A 582 -19.14 23.87 4.11
N GLU A 583 -18.92 23.10 5.17
CA GLU A 583 -18.43 23.61 6.43
C GLU A 583 -16.97 24.04 6.38
N GLU A 584 -16.08 23.22 5.81
CA GLU A 584 -14.64 23.52 5.72
C GLU A 584 -14.41 24.77 4.86
N PHE A 585 -15.13 24.87 3.72
CA PHE A 585 -15.04 26.05 2.87
C PHE A 585 -15.62 27.30 3.55
N ALA A 586 -16.74 27.17 4.26
CA ALA A 586 -17.31 28.28 5.02
C ALA A 586 -16.36 28.76 6.14
N ASP A 587 -15.73 27.83 6.86
CA ASP A 587 -14.76 28.15 7.91
C ASP A 587 -13.54 28.88 7.36
N PHE A 588 -13.06 28.47 6.19
CA PHE A 588 -11.97 29.15 5.52
C PHE A 588 -12.33 30.61 5.19
N VAL A 589 -13.47 30.83 4.52
CA VAL A 589 -13.90 32.18 4.12
C VAL A 589 -14.15 33.06 5.35
N ILE A 590 -14.76 32.52 6.41
CA ILE A 590 -15.00 33.27 7.66
C ILE A 590 -13.69 33.70 8.34
N LYS A 591 -12.63 32.89 8.23
CA LYS A 591 -11.31 33.18 8.82
C LYS A 591 -10.41 34.02 7.91
N SER A 592 -10.79 34.21 6.65
CA SER A 592 -10.02 35.00 5.68
C SER A 592 -10.07 36.50 5.98
N GLU A 593 -8.96 37.19 5.74
CA GLU A 593 -8.89 38.66 5.79
C GLU A 593 -9.51 39.32 4.56
N GLN A 594 -9.63 38.57 3.45
CA GLN A 594 -10.16 39.01 2.16
C GLN A 594 -11.29 38.08 1.68
N PRO A 595 -12.43 38.02 2.39
CA PRO A 595 -13.54 37.12 2.05
C PRO A 595 -14.13 37.40 0.66
N GLU A 596 -14.01 38.61 0.14
CA GLU A 596 -14.56 39.06 -1.14
C GLU A 596 -14.01 38.29 -2.37
N GLN A 597 -12.80 37.74 -2.25
CA GLN A 597 -12.16 36.95 -3.32
C GLN A 597 -12.85 35.58 -3.56
N PHE A 598 -13.67 35.12 -2.62
CA PHE A 598 -14.27 33.78 -2.67
C PHE A 598 -15.71 33.77 -3.18
N THR A 599 -16.25 34.92 -3.60
CA THR A 599 -17.63 35.07 -4.06
C THR A 599 -17.98 34.09 -5.19
N GLU A 600 -17.19 34.06 -6.26
CA GLU A 600 -17.43 33.14 -7.40
C GLU A 600 -17.29 31.66 -7.01
N HIS A 601 -16.40 31.36 -6.07
CA HIS A 601 -16.18 30.00 -5.59
C HIS A 601 -17.36 29.51 -4.75
N LEU A 602 -17.94 30.38 -3.90
CA LEU A 602 -19.15 30.12 -3.13
C LEU A 602 -20.36 29.90 -4.04
N GLU A 603 -20.49 30.70 -5.11
CA GLU A 603 -21.53 30.53 -6.14
C GLU A 603 -21.44 29.17 -6.83
N GLN A 604 -20.24 28.80 -7.30
CA GLN A 604 -20.01 27.50 -7.93
C GLN A 604 -20.28 26.34 -6.97
N LEU A 605 -19.82 26.46 -5.72
CA LEU A 605 -20.04 25.43 -4.72
C LEU A 605 -21.52 25.30 -4.35
N HIS A 606 -22.26 26.40 -4.23
CA HIS A 606 -23.70 26.35 -4.01
C HIS A 606 -24.45 25.65 -5.15
N SER A 607 -24.07 25.91 -6.39
CA SER A 607 -24.64 25.20 -7.54
C SER A 607 -24.42 23.68 -7.46
N LEU A 608 -23.27 23.24 -6.94
CA LEU A 608 -22.95 21.83 -6.78
C LEU A 608 -23.65 21.18 -5.59
N LEU A 609 -23.85 21.93 -4.50
CA LEU A 609 -24.51 21.45 -3.27
C LEU A 609 -26.04 21.60 -3.31
N SER A 610 -26.59 22.25 -4.33
CA SER A 610 -28.02 22.46 -4.48
C SER A 610 -28.78 21.12 -4.47
N GLY A 611 -29.76 21.00 -3.57
CA GLY A 611 -30.57 19.79 -3.41
C GLY A 611 -29.97 18.69 -2.52
N GLN A 612 -28.79 18.91 -1.92
CA GLN A 612 -28.23 18.02 -0.90
C GLN A 612 -28.89 18.27 0.46
N ASP A 613 -29.19 17.19 1.20
CA ASP A 613 -29.72 17.27 2.56
C ASP A 613 -28.56 17.54 3.54
N MET A 614 -28.60 18.70 4.21
CA MET A 614 -27.54 19.17 5.10
C MET A 614 -28.14 19.73 6.38
N PHE A 615 -27.50 19.46 7.53
CA PHE A 615 -27.90 20.05 8.81
C PHE A 615 -27.99 21.58 8.72
N ASP A 616 -29.07 22.14 9.27
CA ASP A 616 -29.34 23.58 9.26
C ASP A 616 -28.17 24.42 9.77
N GLN A 617 -27.42 23.91 10.75
CA GLN A 617 -26.24 24.60 11.29
C GLN A 617 -25.13 24.79 10.24
N VAL A 618 -24.92 23.80 9.37
CA VAL A 618 -23.93 23.84 8.28
C VAL A 618 -24.40 24.80 7.19
N THR A 619 -25.65 24.65 6.76
CA THR A 619 -26.28 25.54 5.77
C THR A 619 -26.25 27.00 6.21
N ALA A 620 -26.57 27.26 7.48
CA ALA A 620 -26.53 28.61 8.05
C ALA A 620 -25.11 29.19 8.06
N LYS A 621 -24.10 28.37 8.36
CA LYS A 621 -22.68 28.77 8.36
C LYS A 621 -22.18 29.06 6.95
N PHE A 622 -22.60 28.27 5.96
CA PHE A 622 -22.30 28.49 4.55
C PHE A 622 -22.89 29.82 4.04
N TYR A 623 -24.17 30.09 4.31
CA TYR A 623 -24.78 31.37 3.94
C TYR A 623 -24.16 32.57 4.66
N LYS A 624 -23.70 32.40 5.91
CA LYS A 624 -22.92 33.44 6.61
C LYS A 624 -21.59 33.73 5.89
N ALA A 625 -20.85 32.71 5.48
CA ALA A 625 -19.61 32.88 4.71
C ALA A 625 -19.87 33.62 3.39
N TRP A 626 -20.98 33.29 2.73
CA TRP A 626 -21.37 33.95 1.49
C TRP A 626 -21.75 35.42 1.68
N GLY A 627 -22.53 35.72 2.72
CA GLY A 627 -22.83 37.10 3.10
C GLY A 627 -21.56 37.91 3.38
N LEU A 628 -20.54 37.32 4.00
CA LEU A 628 -19.24 37.98 4.25
C LEU A 628 -18.50 38.31 2.95
N SER A 629 -18.49 37.40 1.98
CA SER A 629 -17.82 37.64 0.68
C SER A 629 -18.46 38.78 -0.12
N LEU A 630 -19.77 38.98 0.02
CA LEU A 630 -20.51 40.00 -0.71
C LEU A 630 -20.57 41.34 0.04
N GLU A 631 -20.15 41.40 1.30
CA GLU A 631 -20.42 42.53 2.20
C GLU A 631 -19.84 43.86 1.69
N GLN A 632 -18.69 43.83 1.01
CA GLN A 632 -18.03 45.02 0.48
C GLN A 632 -18.54 45.44 -0.90
N ASN A 633 -18.78 44.46 -1.78
CA ASN A 633 -19.05 44.73 -3.20
C ASN A 633 -20.55 44.76 -3.53
N GLN A 634 -21.37 44.02 -2.78
CA GLN A 634 -22.79 43.83 -3.06
C GLN A 634 -23.61 43.77 -1.75
N PRO A 635 -23.71 44.88 -1.00
CA PRO A 635 -24.29 44.92 0.35
C PRO A 635 -25.75 44.46 0.41
N GLN A 636 -26.53 44.70 -0.64
CA GLN A 636 -27.92 44.21 -0.74
C GLN A 636 -28.01 42.68 -0.82
N GLN A 637 -27.12 42.04 -1.59
CA GLN A 637 -27.07 40.59 -1.69
C GLN A 637 -26.49 39.96 -0.41
N ALA A 638 -25.48 40.59 0.19
CA ALA A 638 -24.96 40.19 1.49
C ALA A 638 -26.06 40.12 2.56
N LEU A 639 -26.94 41.14 2.60
CA LEU A 639 -28.08 41.17 3.52
C LEU A 639 -29.05 40.01 3.29
N LYS A 640 -29.33 39.66 2.04
CA LYS A 640 -30.17 38.49 1.68
C LYS A 640 -29.59 37.20 2.25
N TYR A 641 -28.30 36.93 2.05
CA TYR A 641 -27.66 35.70 2.53
C TYR A 641 -27.52 35.67 4.06
N TYR A 642 -27.28 36.81 4.73
CA TYR A 642 -27.32 36.86 6.18
C TYR A 642 -28.71 36.58 6.76
N ARG A 643 -29.78 37.00 6.09
CA ARG A 643 -31.15 36.65 6.48
C ARG A 643 -31.42 35.16 6.28
N LEU A 644 -31.02 34.59 5.14
CA LEU A 644 -31.11 33.15 4.91
C LEU A 644 -30.35 32.35 5.98
N ALA A 645 -29.17 32.79 6.38
CA ALA A 645 -28.41 32.18 7.47
C ALA A 645 -29.19 32.18 8.81
N LEU A 646 -29.91 33.26 9.13
CA LEU A 646 -30.74 33.33 10.35
C LEU A 646 -32.01 32.47 10.29
N VAL A 647 -32.55 32.21 9.10
CA VAL A 647 -33.68 31.29 8.92
C VAL A 647 -33.29 29.87 9.35
N HIS A 648 -32.09 29.43 8.94
CA HIS A 648 -31.57 28.11 9.32
C HIS A 648 -31.02 28.07 10.75
N ASN A 649 -30.42 29.15 11.26
CA ASN A 649 -29.95 29.22 12.64
C ASN A 649 -30.09 30.62 13.25
N SER A 650 -31.16 30.79 14.03
CA SER A 650 -31.51 32.06 14.69
C SER A 650 -30.53 32.52 15.79
N GLY A 651 -29.65 31.61 16.25
CA GLY A 651 -28.60 31.82 17.25
C GLY A 651 -27.28 32.37 16.68
N LEU A 652 -27.14 32.52 15.36
CA LEU A 652 -25.91 33.02 14.74
C LEU A 652 -25.59 34.47 15.12
N THR A 653 -24.30 34.71 15.39
CA THR A 653 -23.73 36.03 15.74
C THR A 653 -23.55 36.94 14.53
N ILE A 654 -24.62 37.22 13.78
CA ILE A 654 -24.61 38.09 12.57
C ILE A 654 -25.58 39.27 12.62
N LYS A 655 -26.47 39.34 13.63
CA LYS A 655 -27.50 40.39 13.78
C LYS A 655 -26.93 41.82 13.83
N ARG A 656 -25.73 42.01 14.41
CA ARG A 656 -25.04 43.32 14.43
C ARG A 656 -24.57 43.75 13.03
N ARG A 657 -24.08 42.81 12.21
CA ARG A 657 -23.66 43.08 10.83
C ARG A 657 -24.85 43.44 9.95
N ILE A 658 -25.96 42.71 10.08
CA ILE A 658 -27.24 43.00 9.41
C ILE A 658 -27.68 44.44 9.69
N LYS A 659 -27.76 44.85 10.97
CA LYS A 659 -28.14 46.22 11.34
C LYS A 659 -27.21 47.29 10.76
N ARG A 660 -25.91 47.01 10.68
CA ARG A 660 -24.93 47.92 10.08
C ARG A 660 -25.18 48.09 8.59
N LEU A 661 -25.37 46.99 7.87
CA LEU A 661 -25.65 47.00 6.43
C LEU A 661 -26.99 47.65 6.10
N GLU A 662 -28.03 47.39 6.89
CA GLU A 662 -29.33 48.05 6.74
C GLU A 662 -29.20 49.58 6.89
N LYS A 663 -28.41 50.04 7.88
CA LYS A 663 -28.14 51.47 8.05
C LYS A 663 -27.36 52.06 6.89
N GLN A 664 -26.34 51.36 6.39
CA GLN A 664 -25.55 51.80 5.24
C GLN A 664 -26.41 51.93 3.98
N LEU A 665 -27.26 50.94 3.69
CA LEU A 665 -28.15 50.94 2.53
C LEU A 665 -29.24 52.02 2.63
N MET A 666 -29.73 52.33 3.83
CA MET A 666 -30.64 53.47 4.05
C MET A 666 -29.94 54.81 3.79
N SER A 667 -28.68 54.99 4.23
CA SER A 667 -27.93 56.22 3.96
C SER A 667 -27.49 56.38 2.50
N GLU A 668 -27.20 55.28 1.79
CA GLU A 668 -26.89 55.30 0.35
C GLU A 668 -28.13 55.60 -0.49
N GLY A 669 -29.30 55.10 -0.10
CA GLY A 669 -30.58 55.45 -0.74
C GLY A 669 -31.02 56.90 -0.52
N GLU A 670 -30.71 57.50 0.63
CA GLU A 670 -30.94 58.93 0.90
C GLU A 670 -29.95 59.83 0.13
N ALA A 671 -28.70 59.39 -0.08
CA ALA A 671 -27.68 60.11 -0.85
C ALA A 671 -27.93 60.07 -2.37
N ASP A 672 -28.48 58.97 -2.90
CA ASP A 672 -28.88 58.86 -4.31
C ASP A 672 -30.15 59.69 -4.61
N GLY A 673 -31.04 59.83 -3.62
CA GLY A 673 -32.18 60.74 -3.67
C GLY A 673 -31.81 62.23 -3.60
N THR A 674 -30.61 62.59 -3.12
CA THR A 674 -30.12 63.98 -3.11
C THR A 674 -29.28 64.34 -4.33
N ARG A 675 -28.65 63.38 -5.02
CA ARG A 675 -27.95 63.64 -6.30
C ARG A 675 -28.89 63.86 -7.49
N HIS A 676 -30.13 63.39 -7.41
CA HIS A 676 -31.15 63.67 -8.42
C HIS A 676 -31.93 64.98 -8.21
N LEU A 677 -31.47 65.85 -7.30
CA LEU A 677 -32.07 67.16 -7.05
C LEU A 677 -31.14 68.35 -7.38
N ASP A 678 -29.93 68.10 -7.89
CA ASP A 678 -28.96 69.14 -8.28
C ASP A 678 -28.42 69.01 -9.73
N ASP A 679 -29.12 68.29 -10.63
CA ASP A 679 -28.95 68.39 -12.09
C ASP A 679 -30.30 68.63 -12.80
#